data_AF-A0AB34HHP6-F1
#
_entry.id   AF-A0AB34HHP6-F1
#
_cell.length_a   1.000
_cell.length_b   1.000
_cell.length_c   1.000
_cell.angle_alpha   90.00
_cell.angle_beta   90.00
_cell.angle_gamma   90.00
#
_symmetry.space_group_name_H-M   'P 1'
#
loop_
_entity.id
_entity.type
_entity.pdbx_description
1 polymer ?
#
loop_
_entity_poly.entity_id
_entity_poly.type
_entity_poly.pdbx_seq_one_letter_code
_entity_poly.pdbx_strand_id
1 'polypeptide(L)'
;MSTQAAGNQTSSGATDDDDSYGSWYIDEPQGGQELEPEGLVPSCRPSVPPGLYHACLVVLSILVLLLLAMLVKRRQLWPHCARGRPGLPSPVDFLAGDRPRTVPAAVFTVLFSSLCLLLPTEDPLPFLTLALPPGQGPWKILALLYYPALYYPLAVCATVRHGAAHLLGSVLSWAHLGVQVWQRAECPVSPKIYKYYSLLASLPLLLGLGFLSFWYPVQLVKSFSHGAAAGSKGLQNNYSEEYLRTLLCQKKLKSSSHTSKQGFLSRAWIYFRHYIYTPQRGFRLPLKLVLSVTLTGTAIYQVALLLLVGVVPTIQKVRAGITTDVSYLLAGFGIVLSEDRQEVVELVKHYLWALEVCYISALVLSCLLTFLMLTRSLVTHRSNLRALHRGGALDLGPRPQSPRPSRQAIFCWMSFTAYQTAFTCLGLLVQQILFFLGTLALAFLVFMPVLHGRNLLLLRSLKSSWPFWLTLALAVTLQNMAAHWVFLDTHHGRPELTNRRALYAATFLLFPINVLVGATMAAWRVLLSALYNAVHLGQMDLSLLPPRAATFDPGYHTYCNFLKMEVSQSHPALMAFCALLLRTRRPQPRTVPRDGLSLGEEEEGMQLLQTKDRVAKGAGPRVGRGRARWGLAYTLLHNPALQAFRKTALSDARANGAQP
;
A
#
# COMPACT_ATOMS: atom_id res chain seq x y z
N MET A 1 53.27 77.19 8.76
CA MET A 1 53.08 76.66 7.39
C MET A 1 52.10 75.51 7.52
N SER A 2 50.81 75.83 7.50
CA SER A 2 49.94 75.79 6.31
C SER A 2 49.37 74.38 6.16
N THR A 3 48.07 74.12 6.21
CA THR A 3 46.88 74.94 6.41
C THR A 3 45.72 73.96 6.29
N GLN A 4 44.76 74.03 7.23
CA GLN A 4 43.32 74.04 6.94
C GLN A 4 42.69 72.75 6.40
N ALA A 5 41.43 72.42 6.65
CA ALA A 5 40.29 72.95 7.41
C ALA A 5 39.15 71.99 7.00
N ALA A 6 38.01 71.84 7.63
CA ALA A 6 37.33 72.38 8.81
C ALA A 6 36.36 71.23 9.20
N GLY A 7 36.11 71.00 10.48
CA GLY A 7 35.00 71.65 11.19
C GLY A 7 33.90 70.60 11.40
N ASN A 8 33.77 70.07 12.62
CA ASN A 8 32.83 70.54 13.67
C ASN A 8 31.36 70.33 13.25
N GLN A 9 30.44 69.81 14.06
CA GLN A 9 30.45 69.41 15.48
C GLN A 9 29.06 68.77 15.78
N THR A 10 29.04 67.86 16.76
CA THR A 10 27.99 67.59 17.78
C THR A 10 26.60 67.11 17.34
N SER A 11 26.25 65.85 17.68
CA SER A 11 25.54 65.40 18.91
C SER A 11 24.03 65.65 18.81
N SER A 12 23.12 64.71 19.05
CA SER A 12 22.91 63.82 20.20
C SER A 12 21.80 62.85 19.80
N GLY A 13 21.86 61.53 20.06
CA GLY A 13 21.46 60.93 21.33
C GLY A 13 20.06 60.32 21.25
N ALA A 14 19.91 59.12 21.83
CA ALA A 14 18.68 58.44 22.31
C ALA A 14 18.19 57.18 21.55
N THR A 15 18.27 56.07 22.31
CA THR A 15 17.28 55.00 22.56
C THR A 15 16.97 53.94 21.50
N ASP A 16 17.38 52.72 21.84
CA ASP A 16 16.70 51.41 21.77
C ASP A 16 15.48 51.26 20.86
N ASP A 17 15.55 50.29 19.94
CA ASP A 17 14.43 49.38 19.68
C ASP A 17 14.90 48.02 19.11
N ASP A 18 14.10 47.04 19.47
CA ASP A 18 14.21 45.58 19.45
C ASP A 18 14.30 44.88 18.07
N ASP A 19 14.58 43.56 18.14
CA ASP A 19 14.18 42.53 17.17
C ASP A 19 14.88 42.45 15.80
N SER A 20 16.19 42.19 15.82
CA SER A 20 16.88 41.57 14.67
C SER A 20 16.51 40.08 14.55
N TYR A 21 15.38 39.77 13.89
CA TYR A 21 15.10 38.41 13.37
C TYR A 21 16.15 38.04 12.33
N GLY A 22 17.11 37.19 12.73
CA GLY A 22 18.12 36.64 11.84
C GLY A 22 17.47 35.89 10.66
N SER A 23 17.95 36.15 9.45
CA SER A 23 17.56 35.46 8.22
C SER A 23 17.72 33.93 8.35
N TRP A 24 16.61 33.20 8.23
CA TRP A 24 16.55 31.72 8.30
C TRP A 24 16.66 31.03 6.93
N TYR A 25 17.13 31.72 5.89
CA TYR A 25 17.39 31.11 4.58
C TYR A 25 18.77 31.50 4.05
N ILE A 26 19.53 30.47 3.64
CA ILE A 26 20.90 30.59 3.11
C ILE A 26 20.91 31.19 1.68
N ASP A 27 19.76 31.35 1.03
CA ASP A 27 19.65 31.78 -0.37
C ASP A 27 18.65 32.94 -0.60
N GLU A 28 18.64 33.97 0.24
CA GLU A 28 18.08 35.27 -0.21
C GLU A 28 19.20 36.10 -0.86
N PRO A 29 19.09 36.50 -2.14
CA PRO A 29 20.02 37.45 -2.72
C PRO A 29 19.87 38.79 -2.00
N GLN A 30 20.94 39.23 -1.34
CA GLN A 30 21.03 40.56 -0.74
C GLN A 30 20.96 41.61 -1.85
N GLY A 31 19.90 42.41 -1.81
CA GLY A 31 19.78 43.65 -2.58
C GLY A 31 19.00 43.51 -3.88
N GLY A 32 17.82 44.14 -3.91
CA GLY A 32 17.35 45.05 -4.97
C GLY A 32 17.48 44.71 -6.45
N GLN A 33 17.80 43.48 -6.84
CA GLN A 33 17.82 43.06 -8.22
C GLN A 33 16.44 42.49 -8.55
N GLU A 34 15.69 43.22 -9.37
CA GLU A 34 14.50 42.69 -10.05
C GLU A 34 14.86 41.31 -10.61
N LEU A 35 14.20 40.27 -10.08
CA LEU A 35 14.12 39.00 -10.77
C LEU A 35 13.48 39.30 -12.11
N GLU A 36 14.29 39.29 -13.18
CA GLU A 36 13.76 39.30 -14.54
C GLU A 36 12.60 38.30 -14.59
N PRO A 37 11.44 38.68 -15.19
CA PRO A 37 10.33 37.76 -15.33
C PRO A 37 10.87 36.52 -16.03
N GLU A 38 10.86 35.38 -15.32
CA GLU A 38 11.42 34.11 -15.77
C GLU A 38 10.96 33.89 -17.22
N GLY A 39 11.88 34.13 -18.16
CA GLY A 39 11.58 34.20 -19.58
C GLY A 39 10.81 32.94 -19.99
N LEU A 40 9.77 33.14 -20.79
CA LEU A 40 8.88 32.11 -21.33
C LEU A 40 9.70 30.87 -21.71
N VAL A 41 9.68 29.85 -20.83
CA VAL A 41 10.57 28.68 -20.96
C VAL A 41 10.36 28.10 -22.36
N PRO A 42 11.37 28.14 -23.24
CA PRO A 42 11.17 27.75 -24.63
C PRO A 42 10.71 26.30 -24.66
N SER A 43 9.63 26.06 -25.41
CA SER A 43 9.12 24.71 -25.62
C SER A 43 10.20 23.86 -26.28
N CYS A 44 10.81 22.97 -25.51
CA CYS A 44 11.84 22.06 -26.01
C CYS A 44 11.20 21.11 -27.05
N ARG A 45 11.62 21.23 -28.30
CA ARG A 45 11.21 20.32 -29.37
C ARG A 45 12.21 19.17 -29.41
N PRO A 46 11.78 17.91 -29.17
CA PRO A 46 12.68 16.76 -29.26
C PRO A 46 13.18 16.63 -30.70
N SER A 47 14.40 16.08 -30.85
CA SER A 47 15.06 15.92 -32.16
C SER A 47 14.25 15.02 -33.10
N VAL A 48 13.53 14.05 -32.53
CA VAL A 48 12.65 13.12 -33.21
C VAL A 48 11.26 13.20 -32.59
N PRO A 49 10.19 13.29 -33.40
CA PRO A 49 8.83 13.40 -32.87
C PRO A 49 8.47 12.16 -32.05
N PRO A 50 7.80 12.33 -30.89
CA PRO A 50 7.45 11.22 -30.00
C PRO A 50 6.62 10.14 -30.69
N GLY A 51 5.82 10.52 -31.70
CA GLY A 51 5.02 9.59 -32.51
C GLY A 51 5.83 8.51 -33.22
N LEU A 52 7.03 8.84 -33.73
CA LEU A 52 7.89 7.87 -34.40
C LEU A 52 8.45 6.84 -33.41
N TYR A 53 8.90 7.27 -32.24
CA TYR A 53 9.35 6.36 -31.18
C TYR A 53 8.23 5.40 -30.75
N HIS A 54 7.02 5.92 -30.54
CA HIS A 54 5.87 5.10 -30.20
C HIS A 54 5.49 4.12 -31.32
N ALA A 55 5.55 4.54 -32.59
CA ALA A 55 5.30 3.65 -33.73
C ALA A 55 6.33 2.51 -33.79
N CYS A 56 7.62 2.82 -33.68
CA CYS A 56 8.70 1.83 -33.66
C CYS A 56 8.55 0.83 -32.50
N LEU A 57 8.27 1.33 -31.28
CA LEU A 57 8.07 0.48 -30.10
C LEU A 57 6.84 -0.42 -30.25
N VAL A 58 5.74 0.07 -30.84
CA VAL A 58 4.55 -0.74 -31.09
C VAL A 58 4.84 -1.86 -32.09
N VAL A 59 5.50 -1.54 -33.20
CA VAL A 59 5.90 -2.55 -34.20
C VAL A 59 6.79 -3.61 -33.56
N LEU A 60 7.77 -3.19 -32.76
CA LEU A 60 8.65 -4.11 -32.02
C LEU A 60 7.85 -4.99 -31.05
N SER A 61 6.94 -4.42 -30.27
CA SER A 61 6.08 -5.14 -29.33
C SER A 61 5.19 -6.19 -30.02
N ILE A 62 4.59 -5.84 -31.17
CA ILE A 62 3.76 -6.76 -31.96
C ILE A 62 4.61 -7.91 -32.52
N LEU A 63 5.78 -7.60 -33.08
CA LEU A 63 6.69 -8.61 -33.64
C LEU A 63 7.17 -9.60 -32.56
N VAL A 64 7.56 -9.09 -31.39
CA VAL A 64 7.93 -9.92 -30.24
C VAL A 64 6.76 -10.80 -29.80
N LEU A 65 5.53 -10.26 -29.73
CA LEU A 65 4.35 -11.02 -29.36
C LEU A 65 4.08 -12.18 -30.34
N LEU A 66 4.18 -11.93 -31.65
CA LEU A 66 3.99 -12.94 -32.69
C LEU A 66 5.04 -14.05 -32.58
N LEU A 67 6.32 -13.69 -32.36
CA LEU A 67 7.39 -14.66 -32.13
C LEU A 67 7.12 -15.52 -30.89
N LEU A 68 6.70 -14.90 -29.78
CA LEU A 68 6.36 -15.62 -28.54
C LEU A 68 5.13 -16.52 -28.72
N ALA A 69 4.13 -16.08 -29.48
CA ALA A 69 2.94 -16.87 -29.78
C ALA A 69 3.27 -18.14 -30.59
N MET A 70 4.32 -18.09 -31.43
CA MET A 70 4.85 -19.26 -32.14
C MET A 70 5.68 -20.19 -31.24
N LEU A 71 6.21 -19.71 -30.11
CA LEU A 71 6.93 -20.54 -29.14
C LEU A 71 5.97 -21.35 -28.24
N VAL A 72 4.76 -20.85 -28.01
CA VAL A 72 3.77 -21.44 -27.08
C VAL A 72 2.72 -22.28 -27.82
N LYS A 73 2.41 -23.46 -27.28
CA LYS A 73 1.33 -24.34 -27.80
C LYS A 73 -0.01 -24.05 -27.11
N ARG A 74 -1.10 -24.10 -27.87
CA ARG A 74 -2.51 -24.09 -27.43
C ARG A 74 -2.79 -25.27 -26.50
N ARG A 75 -3.59 -25.05 -25.46
CA ARG A 75 -3.92 -26.07 -24.45
C ARG A 75 -5.30 -26.72 -24.61
N GLN A 76 -6.29 -26.02 -25.17
CA GLN A 76 -7.68 -26.52 -25.23
C GLN A 76 -8.38 -26.25 -26.56
N LEU A 77 -8.31 -25.03 -27.11
CA LEU A 77 -8.95 -24.70 -28.39
C LEU A 77 -8.11 -25.16 -29.59
N TRP A 78 -8.70 -25.99 -30.47
CA TRP A 78 -8.11 -26.49 -31.73
C TRP A 78 -6.67 -27.03 -31.59
N PRO A 79 -6.44 -28.08 -30.79
CA PRO A 79 -5.09 -28.60 -30.52
C PRO A 79 -4.44 -29.29 -31.73
N HIS A 80 -5.24 -29.71 -32.72
CA HIS A 80 -4.78 -30.49 -33.89
C HIS A 80 -4.41 -29.62 -35.10
N CYS A 81 -4.83 -28.35 -35.14
CA CYS A 81 -4.47 -27.43 -36.22
C CYS A 81 -3.07 -26.82 -35.98
N ALA A 82 -2.24 -26.78 -37.04
CA ALA A 82 -0.90 -26.18 -37.02
C ALA A 82 0.01 -26.62 -35.84
N ARG A 83 -0.02 -27.92 -35.49
CA ARG A 83 0.72 -28.51 -34.34
C ARG A 83 0.42 -27.82 -33.00
N GLY A 84 -0.75 -27.19 -32.89
CA GLY A 84 -1.20 -26.44 -31.72
C GLY A 84 -0.59 -25.03 -31.59
N ARG A 85 -0.12 -24.39 -32.66
CA ARG A 85 0.41 -23.01 -32.67
C ARG A 85 -0.38 -22.11 -33.63
N PRO A 86 -0.44 -20.78 -33.46
CA PRO A 86 0.08 -19.98 -32.34
C PRO A 86 -0.82 -20.06 -31.09
N GLY A 87 -0.22 -20.02 -29.89
CA GLY A 87 -0.94 -19.94 -28.62
C GLY A 87 -0.74 -18.60 -27.93
N LEU A 88 -1.82 -17.95 -27.46
CA LEU A 88 -1.71 -16.69 -26.72
C LEU A 88 -1.05 -16.94 -25.35
N PRO A 89 0.14 -16.39 -25.09
CA PRO A 89 0.83 -16.63 -23.84
C PRO A 89 0.26 -15.76 -22.72
N SER A 90 0.05 -16.33 -21.54
CA SER A 90 -0.44 -15.56 -20.39
C SER A 90 0.67 -14.65 -19.84
N PRO A 91 0.39 -13.35 -19.59
CA PRO A 91 1.40 -12.36 -19.18
C PRO A 91 1.85 -12.59 -17.74
N VAL A 92 0.96 -13.07 -16.86
CA VAL A 92 1.24 -13.30 -15.45
C VAL A 92 0.39 -14.47 -14.97
N ASP A 93 1.00 -15.37 -14.22
CA ASP A 93 0.30 -16.42 -13.50
C ASP A 93 0.00 -15.94 -12.08
N PHE A 94 -1.13 -15.24 -11.91
CA PHE A 94 -1.47 -14.56 -10.66
C PHE A 94 -1.68 -15.49 -9.47
N LEU A 95 -2.02 -16.76 -9.73
CA LEU A 95 -2.31 -17.77 -8.71
C LEU A 95 -1.10 -18.66 -8.41
N ALA A 96 -0.03 -18.58 -9.20
CA ALA A 96 1.19 -19.35 -8.95
C ALA A 96 2.06 -18.68 -7.88
N GLY A 97 2.00 -19.20 -6.65
CA GLY A 97 2.75 -18.66 -5.49
C GLY A 97 4.28 -18.69 -5.57
N ASP A 98 4.85 -19.44 -6.53
CA ASP A 98 6.28 -19.78 -6.60
C ASP A 98 7.08 -19.06 -7.70
N ARG A 99 6.44 -18.13 -8.44
CA ARG A 99 7.12 -17.33 -9.48
C ARG A 99 7.79 -16.08 -8.90
N PRO A 100 8.84 -15.54 -9.55
CA PRO A 100 9.40 -14.24 -9.16
C PRO A 100 8.32 -13.16 -9.22
N ARG A 101 7.96 -12.61 -8.05
CA ARG A 101 6.86 -11.64 -7.89
C ARG A 101 7.26 -10.21 -8.26
N THR A 102 8.56 -9.95 -8.26
CA THR A 102 9.16 -8.65 -8.53
C THR A 102 8.98 -8.21 -9.98
N VAL A 103 8.95 -9.16 -10.92
CA VAL A 103 8.79 -8.83 -12.36
C VAL A 103 7.37 -8.34 -12.68
N PRO A 104 6.29 -9.06 -12.32
CA PRO A 104 4.94 -8.51 -12.45
C PRO A 104 4.79 -7.17 -11.74
N ALA A 105 5.35 -7.00 -10.53
CA ALA A 105 5.30 -5.73 -9.82
C ALA A 105 5.94 -4.59 -10.62
N ALA A 106 7.14 -4.78 -11.16
CA ALA A 106 7.80 -3.79 -11.99
C ALA A 106 6.99 -3.42 -13.24
N VAL A 107 6.44 -4.42 -13.96
CA VAL A 107 5.62 -4.16 -15.16
C VAL A 107 4.35 -3.37 -14.83
N PHE A 108 3.65 -3.73 -13.75
CA PHE A 108 2.47 -3.00 -13.30
C PHE A 108 2.81 -1.59 -12.80
N THR A 109 3.95 -1.39 -12.15
CA THR A 109 4.46 -0.05 -11.79
C THR A 109 4.73 0.81 -13.03
N VAL A 110 5.35 0.25 -14.08
CA VAL A 110 5.57 0.95 -15.36
C VAL A 110 4.23 1.32 -16.00
N LEU A 111 3.27 0.39 -16.03
CA LEU A 111 1.95 0.62 -16.57
C LEU A 111 1.22 1.75 -15.83
N PHE A 112 1.17 1.67 -14.49
CA PHE A 112 0.50 2.68 -13.66
C PHE A 112 1.16 4.05 -13.78
N SER A 113 2.50 4.11 -13.78
CA SER A 113 3.23 5.38 -13.95
C SER A 113 2.98 6.00 -15.33
N SER A 114 2.86 5.18 -16.38
CA SER A 114 2.48 5.66 -17.71
C SER A 114 1.06 6.25 -17.74
N LEU A 115 0.12 5.63 -17.00
CA LEU A 115 -1.25 6.16 -16.86
C LEU A 115 -1.28 7.48 -16.07
N CYS A 116 -0.47 7.61 -15.01
CA CYS A 116 -0.33 8.85 -14.26
C CYS A 116 0.22 9.99 -15.12
N LEU A 117 1.20 9.69 -15.98
CA LEU A 117 1.76 10.66 -16.93
C LEU A 117 0.78 11.04 -18.05
N LEU A 118 -0.22 10.20 -18.34
CA LEU A 118 -1.22 10.46 -19.37
C LEU A 118 -2.32 11.45 -18.93
N LEU A 119 -2.65 11.49 -17.64
CA LEU A 119 -3.70 12.36 -17.09
C LEU A 119 -3.48 13.85 -17.41
N PRO A 120 -2.26 14.43 -17.24
CA PRO A 120 -1.98 15.82 -17.54
C PRO A 120 -1.66 16.09 -19.02
N THR A 121 -1.57 15.06 -19.88
CA THR A 121 -1.19 15.25 -21.29
C THR A 121 -2.40 15.59 -22.17
N GLU A 122 -2.23 16.61 -23.01
CA GLU A 122 -3.20 16.99 -24.05
C GLU A 122 -3.18 16.01 -25.24
N ASP A 123 -2.02 15.42 -25.55
CA ASP A 123 -1.84 14.41 -26.60
C ASP A 123 -1.59 13.00 -26.02
N PRO A 124 -2.65 12.23 -25.72
CA PRO A 124 -2.52 10.91 -25.07
C PRO A 124 -1.96 9.81 -25.98
N LEU A 125 -2.04 10.00 -27.31
CA LEU A 125 -1.59 9.03 -28.32
C LEU A 125 -0.79 9.74 -29.42
N PRO A 126 0.53 9.91 -29.24
CA PRO A 126 1.37 10.71 -30.15
C PRO A 126 1.58 10.10 -31.54
N PHE A 127 1.08 8.88 -31.80
CA PHE A 127 1.11 8.27 -33.13
C PHE A 127 -0.09 8.66 -34.00
N LEU A 128 -1.21 9.07 -33.41
CA LEU A 128 -2.41 9.49 -34.17
C LEU A 128 -2.26 10.88 -34.76
N THR A 129 -1.41 11.72 -34.17
CA THR A 129 -1.04 13.03 -34.72
C THR A 129 -0.25 12.95 -36.03
N LEU A 130 0.25 11.75 -36.41
CA LEU A 130 0.83 11.48 -37.73
C LEU A 130 -0.23 11.19 -38.81
N ALA A 131 -1.47 10.86 -38.41
CA ALA A 131 -2.52 10.38 -39.32
C ALA A 131 -3.80 11.25 -39.33
N LEU A 132 -4.07 12.02 -38.27
CA LEU A 132 -5.29 12.85 -38.13
C LEU A 132 -4.97 14.17 -37.39
N PRO A 133 -5.61 15.31 -37.74
CA PRO A 133 -5.46 16.56 -36.99
C PRO A 133 -5.90 16.41 -35.52
N PRO A 134 -5.34 17.22 -34.61
CA PRO A 134 -5.68 17.17 -33.19
C PRO A 134 -7.16 17.53 -32.99
N GLY A 135 -7.97 16.50 -32.73
CA GLY A 135 -9.38 16.64 -32.34
C GLY A 135 -9.60 16.08 -30.94
N GLN A 136 -10.52 16.67 -30.19
CA GLN A 136 -10.99 16.20 -28.88
C GLN A 136 -11.86 14.93 -29.01
N GLY A 137 -11.34 13.88 -29.65
CA GLY A 137 -11.96 12.56 -29.70
C GLY A 137 -11.74 11.76 -28.40
N PRO A 138 -12.38 10.59 -28.25
CA PRO A 138 -12.23 9.70 -27.08
C PRO A 138 -10.85 9.00 -27.02
N TRP A 139 -9.78 9.67 -27.47
CA TRP A 139 -8.43 9.15 -27.57
C TRP A 139 -7.83 8.79 -26.20
N LYS A 140 -8.23 9.49 -25.13
CA LYS A 140 -7.84 9.14 -23.75
C LYS A 140 -8.37 7.76 -23.34
N ILE A 141 -9.58 7.38 -23.78
CA ILE A 141 -10.16 6.06 -23.48
C ILE A 141 -9.39 4.97 -24.24
N LEU A 142 -9.07 5.21 -25.51
CA LEU A 142 -8.26 4.28 -26.30
C LEU A 142 -6.85 4.11 -25.72
N ALA A 143 -6.28 5.18 -25.15
CA ALA A 143 -4.98 5.12 -24.50
C ALA A 143 -4.95 4.18 -23.29
N LEU A 144 -6.06 4.05 -22.54
CA LEU A 144 -6.18 3.08 -21.45
C LEU A 144 -6.00 1.62 -21.93
N LEU A 145 -6.30 1.33 -23.19
CA LEU A 145 -6.09 0.01 -23.81
C LEU A 145 -4.71 -0.12 -24.46
N TYR A 146 -4.17 1.00 -24.96
CA TYR A 146 -2.89 1.05 -25.66
C TYR A 146 -1.69 0.71 -24.75
N TYR A 147 -1.53 1.36 -23.59
CA TYR A 147 -0.37 1.13 -22.72
C TYR A 147 -0.28 -0.31 -22.19
N PRO A 148 -1.39 -0.95 -21.75
CA PRO A 148 -1.36 -2.38 -21.42
C PRO A 148 -0.91 -3.23 -22.60
N ALA A 149 -1.37 -2.94 -23.82
CA ALA A 149 -0.97 -3.68 -25.02
C ALA A 149 0.52 -3.48 -25.35
N LEU A 150 1.04 -2.26 -25.19
CA LEU A 150 2.45 -1.92 -25.45
C LEU A 150 3.40 -2.69 -24.53
N TYR A 151 3.10 -2.76 -23.23
CA TYR A 151 3.94 -3.43 -22.22
C TYR A 151 3.58 -4.91 -22.01
N TYR A 152 2.54 -5.42 -22.66
CA TYR A 152 2.15 -6.83 -22.56
C TYR A 152 3.30 -7.80 -22.89
N PRO A 153 4.10 -7.61 -23.96
CA PRO A 153 5.19 -8.53 -24.27
C PRO A 153 6.28 -8.55 -23.19
N LEU A 154 6.52 -7.42 -22.50
CA LEU A 154 7.43 -7.38 -21.33
C LEU A 154 6.93 -8.22 -20.16
N ALA A 155 5.64 -8.48 -20.02
CA ALA A 155 5.16 -9.43 -19.01
C ALA A 155 5.30 -10.88 -19.50
N VAL A 156 4.96 -11.12 -20.76
CA VAL A 156 5.00 -12.45 -21.39
C VAL A 156 6.40 -13.03 -21.45
N CYS A 157 7.43 -12.24 -21.79
CA CYS A 157 8.82 -12.69 -21.84
C CYS A 157 9.30 -13.29 -20.51
N ALA A 158 8.71 -12.87 -19.38
CA ALA A 158 9.02 -13.41 -18.07
C ALA A 158 8.34 -14.76 -17.78
N THR A 159 7.22 -15.06 -18.44
CA THR A 159 6.47 -16.31 -18.20
C THR A 159 6.93 -17.46 -19.10
N VAL A 160 7.42 -17.16 -20.29
CA VAL A 160 7.93 -18.14 -21.26
C VAL A 160 9.35 -18.56 -20.86
N ARG A 161 9.52 -19.82 -20.46
CA ARG A 161 10.81 -20.37 -19.99
C ARG A 161 11.68 -20.85 -21.14
N HIS A 162 12.11 -19.92 -21.97
CA HIS A 162 12.99 -20.19 -23.10
C HIS A 162 14.06 -19.10 -23.19
N GLY A 163 15.31 -19.48 -23.49
CA GLY A 163 16.40 -18.50 -23.62
C GLY A 163 16.06 -17.37 -24.61
N ALA A 164 15.43 -17.73 -25.74
CA ALA A 164 14.93 -16.75 -26.72
C ALA A 164 13.93 -15.72 -26.13
N ALA A 165 13.07 -16.12 -25.18
CA ALA A 165 12.13 -15.19 -24.55
C ALA A 165 12.85 -14.19 -23.62
N HIS A 166 13.88 -14.63 -22.91
CA HIS A 166 14.71 -13.73 -22.10
C HIS A 166 15.57 -12.79 -22.96
N LEU A 167 16.05 -13.25 -24.12
CA LEU A 167 16.73 -12.41 -25.10
C LEU A 167 15.79 -11.31 -25.65
N LEU A 168 14.61 -11.70 -26.13
CA LEU A 168 13.60 -10.76 -26.62
C LEU A 168 13.16 -9.76 -25.53
N GLY A 169 12.99 -10.23 -24.28
CA GLY A 169 12.71 -9.37 -23.13
C GLY A 169 13.83 -8.36 -22.82
N SER A 170 15.10 -8.77 -22.95
CA SER A 170 16.26 -7.89 -22.77
C SER A 170 16.26 -6.76 -23.80
N VAL A 171 16.13 -7.11 -25.10
CA VAL A 171 16.05 -6.13 -26.19
C VAL A 171 14.89 -5.16 -25.99
N LEU A 172 13.70 -5.68 -25.66
CA LEU A 172 12.51 -4.84 -25.48
C LEU A 172 12.64 -3.91 -24.26
N SER A 173 13.17 -4.40 -23.13
CA SER A 173 13.38 -3.56 -21.94
C SER A 173 14.43 -2.47 -22.17
N TRP A 174 15.53 -2.76 -22.88
CA TRP A 174 16.54 -1.76 -23.25
C TRP A 174 15.99 -0.74 -24.25
N ALA A 175 15.19 -1.17 -25.23
CA ALA A 175 14.54 -0.26 -26.17
C ALA A 175 13.60 0.73 -25.44
N HIS A 176 12.72 0.23 -24.56
CA HIS A 176 11.84 1.10 -23.78
C HIS A 176 12.60 2.02 -22.82
N LEU A 177 13.60 1.50 -22.11
CA LEU A 177 14.40 2.31 -21.19
C LEU A 177 15.20 3.39 -21.94
N GLY A 178 15.86 3.00 -23.04
CA GLY A 178 16.66 3.90 -23.87
C GLY A 178 15.83 5.04 -24.43
N VAL A 179 14.66 4.75 -25.02
CA VAL A 179 13.76 5.78 -25.53
C VAL A 179 13.28 6.71 -24.42
N GLN A 180 12.88 6.18 -23.26
CA GLN A 180 12.41 6.99 -22.15
C GLN A 180 13.51 7.88 -21.56
N VAL A 181 14.73 7.35 -21.39
CA VAL A 181 15.88 8.14 -20.90
C VAL A 181 16.25 9.22 -21.93
N TRP A 182 16.31 8.86 -23.21
CA TRP A 182 16.69 9.77 -24.29
C TRP A 182 15.72 10.96 -24.40
N GLN A 183 14.40 10.70 -24.39
CA GLN A 183 13.39 11.75 -24.44
C GLN A 183 13.50 12.76 -23.28
N ARG A 184 13.94 12.32 -22.10
CA ARG A 184 14.09 13.18 -20.92
C ARG A 184 15.45 13.84 -20.81
N ALA A 185 16.48 13.24 -21.41
CA ALA A 185 17.80 13.86 -21.53
C ALA A 185 17.78 15.03 -22.53
N GLU A 186 17.07 14.89 -23.66
CA GLU A 186 16.93 15.98 -24.64
C GLU A 186 16.09 17.14 -24.08
N CYS A 187 14.96 16.83 -23.43
CA CYS A 187 14.04 17.83 -22.91
C CYS A 187 13.73 17.57 -21.43
N PRO A 188 14.65 17.94 -20.51
CA PRO A 188 14.44 17.77 -19.07
C PRO A 188 13.39 18.75 -18.52
N VAL A 189 13.23 19.90 -19.19
CA VAL A 189 12.36 20.99 -18.75
C VAL A 189 11.03 20.96 -19.49
N SER A 190 9.91 20.98 -18.74
CA SER A 190 8.55 21.05 -19.30
C SER A 190 7.76 22.22 -18.72
N PRO A 191 7.11 23.06 -19.54
CA PRO A 191 6.37 24.24 -19.06
C PRO A 191 4.99 23.90 -18.44
N LYS A 192 4.54 22.64 -18.47
CA LYS A 192 3.12 22.30 -18.19
C LYS A 192 2.67 22.50 -16.75
N ILE A 193 3.50 22.12 -15.78
CA ILE A 193 3.14 22.18 -14.35
C ILE A 193 4.31 22.78 -13.56
N TYR A 194 5.51 22.25 -13.76
CA TYR A 194 6.75 22.76 -13.16
C TYR A 194 7.94 22.28 -13.97
N LYS A 195 9.03 23.05 -13.89
CA LYS A 195 10.28 22.87 -14.65
C LYS A 195 10.69 21.40 -14.74
N TYR A 196 10.75 20.69 -13.61
CA TYR A 196 11.20 19.29 -13.54
C TYR A 196 10.09 18.25 -13.28
N TYR A 197 8.80 18.62 -13.39
CA TYR A 197 7.69 17.72 -13.07
C TYR A 197 7.73 16.43 -13.90
N SER A 198 7.91 16.56 -15.21
CA SER A 198 7.94 15.40 -16.12
C SER A 198 8.99 14.39 -15.69
N LEU A 199 10.22 14.86 -15.40
CA LEU A 199 11.34 14.03 -14.96
C LEU A 199 11.05 13.33 -13.64
N LEU A 200 10.61 14.07 -12.62
CA LEU A 200 10.27 13.52 -11.30
C LEU A 200 9.13 12.49 -11.38
N ALA A 201 8.06 12.81 -12.09
CA ALA A 201 6.91 11.92 -12.25
C ALA A 201 7.25 10.62 -13.01
N SER A 202 8.32 10.62 -13.82
CA SER A 202 8.79 9.42 -14.52
C SER A 202 9.75 8.55 -13.72
N LEU A 203 10.20 8.97 -12.54
CA LEU A 203 11.16 8.18 -11.75
C LEU A 203 10.67 6.74 -11.47
N PRO A 204 9.41 6.50 -11.05
CA PRO A 204 8.93 5.12 -10.86
C PRO A 204 8.88 4.30 -12.14
N LEU A 205 8.62 4.94 -13.29
CA LEU A 205 8.64 4.31 -14.61
C LEU A 205 10.07 3.85 -14.96
N LEU A 206 11.05 4.76 -14.82
CA LEU A 206 12.46 4.49 -15.11
C LEU A 206 13.03 3.42 -14.17
N LEU A 207 12.67 3.45 -12.89
CA LEU A 207 13.07 2.42 -11.92
C LEU A 207 12.50 1.06 -12.28
N GLY A 208 11.23 0.98 -12.70
CA GLY A 208 10.61 -0.26 -13.14
C GLY A 208 11.25 -0.83 -14.41
N LEU A 209 11.48 0.00 -15.43
CA LEU A 209 12.17 -0.40 -16.67
C LEU A 209 13.64 -0.76 -16.42
N GLY A 210 14.33 0.00 -15.57
CA GLY A 210 15.69 -0.27 -15.12
C GLY A 210 15.80 -1.63 -14.45
N PHE A 211 14.90 -1.94 -13.51
CA PHE A 211 14.86 -3.27 -12.89
C PHE A 211 14.70 -4.39 -13.93
N LEU A 212 13.78 -4.24 -14.89
CA LEU A 212 13.58 -5.21 -15.97
C LEU A 212 14.81 -5.36 -16.86
N SER A 213 15.49 -4.25 -17.15
CA SER A 213 16.70 -4.20 -17.98
C SER A 213 17.88 -4.96 -17.39
N PHE A 214 17.94 -5.10 -16.05
CA PHE A 214 18.93 -5.95 -15.38
C PHE A 214 18.42 -7.38 -15.20
N TRP A 215 17.13 -7.55 -14.88
CA TRP A 215 16.57 -8.86 -14.60
C TRP A 215 16.60 -9.81 -15.80
N TYR A 216 16.22 -9.32 -16.99
CA TYR A 216 16.16 -10.15 -18.20
C TYR A 216 17.53 -10.70 -18.62
N PRO A 217 18.61 -9.90 -18.73
CA PRO A 217 19.94 -10.40 -19.03
C PRO A 217 20.46 -11.40 -17.98
N VAL A 218 20.22 -11.15 -16.69
CA VAL A 218 20.63 -12.08 -15.63
C VAL A 218 19.94 -13.44 -15.77
N GLN A 219 18.65 -13.46 -16.13
CA GLN A 219 17.97 -14.74 -16.41
C GLN A 219 18.45 -15.41 -17.69
N LEU A 220 18.81 -14.63 -18.71
CA LEU A 220 19.41 -15.15 -19.94
C LEU A 220 20.75 -15.83 -19.65
N VAL A 221 21.65 -15.19 -18.91
CA VAL A 221 22.95 -15.77 -18.48
C VAL A 221 22.72 -17.04 -17.65
N LYS A 222 21.76 -17.01 -16.71
CA LYS A 222 21.39 -18.21 -15.94
C LYS A 222 20.85 -19.34 -16.83
N SER A 223 20.12 -19.01 -17.90
CA SER A 223 19.59 -20.02 -18.81
C SER A 223 20.68 -20.75 -19.58
N PHE A 224 21.79 -20.07 -19.90
CA PHE A 224 22.98 -20.69 -20.51
C PHE A 224 23.80 -21.49 -19.49
N SER A 225 23.96 -20.97 -18.27
CA SER A 225 24.72 -21.64 -17.20
C SER A 225 24.03 -22.91 -16.67
N HIS A 226 22.69 -22.91 -16.56
CA HIS A 226 21.91 -24.04 -16.02
C HIS A 226 21.38 -25.02 -17.09
N GLY A 227 21.98 -25.06 -18.28
CA GLY A 227 21.60 -25.96 -19.39
C GLY A 227 21.55 -27.47 -19.07
N ALA A 228 21.92 -27.91 -17.86
CA ALA A 228 21.92 -29.33 -17.47
C ALA A 228 21.17 -29.68 -16.16
N ALA A 229 20.53 -28.74 -15.44
CA ALA A 229 19.88 -29.08 -14.16
C ALA A 229 18.52 -28.38 -13.93
N ALA A 230 17.45 -29.00 -14.44
CA ALA A 230 16.09 -29.01 -13.89
C ALA A 230 15.60 -27.76 -13.09
N GLY A 231 15.70 -26.57 -13.67
CA GLY A 231 15.24 -25.32 -13.07
C GLY A 231 13.71 -25.22 -13.01
N SER A 232 13.14 -25.47 -11.83
CA SER A 232 11.84 -24.97 -11.32
C SER A 232 11.14 -25.98 -10.40
N LYS A 233 11.46 -27.27 -10.48
CA LYS A 233 10.76 -28.28 -9.65
C LYS A 233 11.18 -28.22 -8.17
N GLY A 234 12.35 -27.64 -7.87
CA GLY A 234 12.88 -27.55 -6.50
C GLY A 234 12.24 -26.49 -5.62
N LEU A 235 11.84 -25.33 -6.17
CA LEU A 235 11.39 -24.19 -5.36
C LEU A 235 9.92 -24.28 -4.90
N GLN A 236 9.08 -24.98 -5.67
CA GLN A 236 7.66 -25.22 -5.36
C GLN A 236 7.46 -26.16 -4.16
N ASN A 237 8.41 -27.08 -3.95
CA ASN A 237 8.35 -28.01 -2.82
C ASN A 237 8.70 -27.31 -1.50
N ASN A 238 9.68 -26.41 -1.47
CA ASN A 238 10.22 -25.94 -0.19
C ASN A 238 9.22 -25.13 0.64
N TYR A 239 8.41 -24.26 0.03
CA TYR A 239 7.45 -23.43 0.77
C TYR A 239 6.25 -24.21 1.31
N SER A 240 5.61 -25.00 0.45
CA SER A 240 4.41 -25.75 0.79
C SER A 240 4.71 -26.85 1.81
N GLU A 241 5.89 -27.45 1.71
CA GLU A 241 6.46 -28.38 2.68
C GLU A 241 6.79 -27.69 4.01
N GLU A 242 7.39 -26.51 4.00
CA GLU A 242 7.69 -25.76 5.23
C GLU A 242 6.42 -25.25 5.92
N TYR A 243 5.40 -24.83 5.17
CA TYR A 243 4.06 -24.55 5.73
C TYR A 243 3.48 -25.79 6.43
N LEU A 244 3.53 -26.97 5.78
CA LEU A 244 3.05 -28.20 6.40
C LEU A 244 3.87 -28.60 7.63
N ARG A 245 5.20 -28.43 7.58
CA ARG A 245 6.12 -28.67 8.69
C ARG A 245 5.78 -27.76 9.86
N THR A 246 5.57 -26.47 9.63
CA THR A 246 5.17 -25.54 10.70
C THR A 246 3.82 -25.89 11.29
N LEU A 247 2.83 -26.30 10.48
CA LEU A 247 1.51 -26.71 10.96
C LEU A 247 1.56 -27.98 11.83
N LEU A 248 2.32 -29.00 11.41
CA LEU A 248 2.43 -30.28 12.12
C LEU A 248 3.35 -30.16 13.35
N CYS A 249 4.44 -29.40 13.26
CA CYS A 249 5.39 -29.19 14.36
C CYS A 249 4.92 -28.16 15.39
N GLN A 250 3.96 -27.28 15.07
CA GLN A 250 3.43 -26.28 16.01
C GLN A 250 2.89 -26.89 17.30
N LYS A 251 2.40 -28.13 17.24
CA LYS A 251 1.91 -28.89 18.40
C LYS A 251 3.00 -29.13 19.46
N LYS A 252 4.29 -29.10 19.10
CA LYS A 252 5.42 -29.32 20.02
C LYS A 252 5.97 -28.05 20.68
N LEU A 253 5.63 -26.84 20.20
CA LEU A 253 6.33 -25.60 20.60
C LEU A 253 5.50 -24.67 21.50
N LYS A 254 4.33 -25.10 21.98
CA LYS A 254 3.40 -24.26 22.74
C LYS A 254 3.66 -24.29 24.27
N SER A 255 4.92 -24.43 24.67
CA SER A 255 5.38 -24.20 26.04
C SER A 255 6.39 -23.04 26.04
N SER A 256 5.89 -21.81 26.00
CA SER A 256 6.73 -20.65 26.37
C SER A 256 6.06 -19.88 27.48
N SER A 257 6.76 -19.83 28.61
CA SER A 257 6.46 -19.09 29.82
C SER A 257 6.18 -17.61 29.56
N HIS A 258 5.21 -17.05 30.29
CA HIS A 258 4.92 -15.63 30.35
C HIS A 258 6.17 -14.83 30.74
N THR A 259 6.66 -13.97 29.83
CA THR A 259 7.75 -13.06 30.15
C THR A 259 7.25 -11.83 30.92
N SER A 260 8.05 -11.49 31.92
CA SER A 260 7.90 -10.53 33.02
C SER A 260 7.53 -9.09 32.64
N LYS A 261 7.11 -8.34 33.67
CA LYS A 261 6.79 -6.90 33.68
C LYS A 261 7.82 -6.10 32.86
N GLN A 262 7.37 -5.57 31.73
CA GLN A 262 8.19 -4.87 30.74
C GLN A 262 7.87 -3.36 30.76
N GLY A 263 8.91 -2.52 30.86
CA GLY A 263 8.83 -1.06 30.92
C GLY A 263 8.27 -0.41 29.65
N PHE A 264 7.84 0.85 29.74
CA PHE A 264 7.12 1.57 28.68
C PHE A 264 7.80 1.50 27.30
N LEU A 265 9.12 1.64 27.23
CA LEU A 265 9.89 1.55 25.96
C LEU A 265 9.83 0.16 25.32
N SER A 266 9.92 -0.90 26.12
CA SER A 266 9.77 -2.26 25.61
C SER A 266 8.35 -2.54 25.12
N ARG A 267 7.34 -1.92 25.74
CA ARG A 267 5.94 -2.00 25.31
C ARG A 267 5.73 -1.25 23.99
N ALA A 268 6.27 -0.04 23.85
CA ALA A 268 6.24 0.74 22.62
C ALA A 268 6.95 0.02 21.47
N TRP A 269 8.13 -0.57 21.73
CA TRP A 269 8.85 -1.39 20.76
C TRP A 269 8.08 -2.64 20.33
N ILE A 270 7.38 -3.31 21.25
CA ILE A 270 6.50 -4.44 20.93
C ILE A 270 5.32 -4.00 20.07
N TYR A 271 4.69 -2.86 20.38
CA TYR A 271 3.62 -2.28 19.54
C TYR A 271 4.12 -1.94 18.14
N PHE A 272 5.27 -1.28 18.02
CA PHE A 272 5.90 -0.95 16.75
C PHE A 272 6.27 -2.21 15.94
N ARG A 273 6.82 -3.22 16.60
CA ARG A 273 7.14 -4.52 15.97
C ARG A 273 5.89 -5.30 15.57
N HIS A 274 4.76 -5.10 16.24
CA HIS A 274 3.47 -5.65 15.82
C HIS A 274 2.88 -4.88 14.63
N TYR A 275 3.24 -3.61 14.49
CA TYR A 275 2.85 -2.74 13.38
C TYR A 275 3.66 -3.03 12.10
N ILE A 276 4.95 -3.33 12.23
CA ILE A 276 5.82 -3.67 11.09
C ILE A 276 5.56 -5.09 10.60
N TYR A 277 5.42 -5.23 9.28
CA TYR A 277 5.37 -6.54 8.63
C TYR A 277 6.70 -7.28 8.80
N THR A 278 6.75 -8.22 9.73
CA THR A 278 7.86 -9.17 9.87
C THR A 278 7.59 -10.43 9.05
N PRO A 279 8.43 -10.78 8.05
CA PRO A 279 8.28 -12.02 7.30
C PRO A 279 8.30 -13.23 8.25
N GLN A 280 7.34 -14.14 8.11
CA GLN A 280 7.28 -15.37 8.91
C GLN A 280 7.59 -16.59 8.04
N ARG A 281 8.39 -17.51 8.58
CA ARG A 281 8.69 -18.79 7.93
C ARG A 281 7.38 -19.55 7.65
N GLY A 282 7.26 -20.10 6.45
CA GLY A 282 6.05 -20.84 6.03
C GLY A 282 4.85 -19.98 5.60
N PHE A 283 4.93 -18.63 5.58
CA PHE A 283 3.84 -17.79 5.02
C PHE A 283 4.35 -16.88 3.89
N ARG A 284 3.66 -16.90 2.75
CA ARG A 284 3.91 -16.03 1.59
C ARG A 284 2.66 -15.24 1.24
N LEU A 285 2.85 -13.97 0.92
CA LEU A 285 1.79 -13.07 0.45
C LEU A 285 1.40 -13.43 -0.99
N PRO A 286 0.09 -13.43 -1.33
CA PRO A 286 -0.41 -13.54 -2.69
C PRO A 286 0.20 -12.52 -3.65
N LEU A 287 0.36 -12.88 -4.93
CA LEU A 287 0.92 -11.96 -5.93
C LEU A 287 0.07 -10.69 -6.07
N LYS A 288 -1.26 -10.83 -6.11
CA LYS A 288 -2.20 -9.70 -6.17
C LYS A 288 -1.99 -8.69 -5.05
N LEU A 289 -1.68 -9.15 -3.84
CA LEU A 289 -1.39 -8.27 -2.72
C LEU A 289 -0.04 -7.57 -2.87
N VAL A 290 0.99 -8.29 -3.34
CA VAL A 290 2.29 -7.67 -3.65
C VAL A 290 2.13 -6.57 -4.69
N LEU A 291 1.39 -6.84 -5.77
CA LEU A 291 1.05 -5.85 -6.79
C LEU A 291 0.32 -4.65 -6.18
N SER A 292 -0.66 -4.91 -5.32
CA SER A 292 -1.41 -3.85 -4.66
C SER A 292 -0.52 -2.93 -3.83
N VAL A 293 0.41 -3.48 -3.04
CA VAL A 293 1.32 -2.69 -2.20
C VAL A 293 2.29 -1.86 -3.05
N THR A 294 2.82 -2.45 -4.12
CA THR A 294 3.73 -1.72 -5.02
C THR A 294 3.00 -0.60 -5.74
N LEU A 295 1.77 -0.83 -6.17
CA LEU A 295 0.95 0.17 -6.84
C LEU A 295 0.51 1.29 -5.90
N THR A 296 0.09 0.99 -4.67
CA THR A 296 -0.26 2.02 -3.69
C THR A 296 0.94 2.86 -3.28
N GLY A 297 2.13 2.26 -3.12
CA GLY A 297 3.37 3.01 -2.90
C GLY A 297 3.68 3.97 -4.04
N THR A 298 3.54 3.52 -5.30
CA THR A 298 3.72 4.40 -6.47
C THR A 298 2.65 5.48 -6.56
N ALA A 299 1.41 5.18 -6.17
CA ALA A 299 0.31 6.14 -6.16
C ALA A 299 0.51 7.26 -5.14
N ILE A 300 0.97 6.91 -3.92
CA ILE A 300 1.33 7.90 -2.89
C ILE A 300 2.39 8.85 -3.45
N TYR A 301 3.45 8.32 -4.06
CA TYR A 301 4.50 9.14 -4.67
C TYR A 301 3.95 10.10 -5.75
N GLN A 302 3.16 9.57 -6.70
CA GLN A 302 2.64 10.38 -7.81
C GLN A 302 1.69 11.48 -7.34
N VAL A 303 0.77 11.16 -6.43
CA VAL A 303 -0.20 12.13 -5.90
C VAL A 303 0.51 13.16 -5.01
N ALA A 304 1.43 12.74 -4.14
CA ALA A 304 2.19 13.66 -3.30
C ALA A 304 3.06 14.62 -4.13
N LEU A 305 3.72 14.12 -5.17
CA LEU A 305 4.48 14.95 -6.10
C LEU A 305 3.58 15.97 -6.81
N LEU A 306 2.42 15.54 -7.31
CA LEU A 306 1.47 16.43 -7.97
C LEU A 306 0.95 17.53 -7.03
N LEU A 307 0.61 17.18 -5.80
CA LEU A 307 0.15 18.14 -4.78
C LEU A 307 1.24 19.14 -4.41
N LEU A 308 2.45 18.66 -4.15
CA LEU A 308 3.60 19.50 -3.80
C LEU A 308 3.91 20.51 -4.92
N VAL A 309 4.04 20.00 -6.14
CA VAL A 309 4.48 20.78 -7.30
C VAL A 309 3.38 21.66 -7.88
N GLY A 310 2.10 21.31 -7.67
CA GLY A 310 0.97 22.14 -8.11
C GLY A 310 0.71 23.34 -7.19
N VAL A 311 0.94 23.21 -5.88
CA VAL A 311 0.55 24.23 -4.89
C VAL A 311 1.73 25.05 -4.37
N VAL A 312 2.87 24.44 -4.05
CA VAL A 312 3.99 25.19 -3.44
C VAL A 312 4.57 26.26 -4.39
N PRO A 313 4.86 25.95 -5.67
CA PRO A 313 5.37 26.97 -6.59
C PRO A 313 4.38 28.10 -6.86
N THR A 314 3.06 27.85 -6.82
CA THR A 314 2.06 28.90 -7.02
C THR A 314 2.02 29.84 -5.82
N ILE A 315 2.11 29.32 -4.59
CA ILE A 315 2.24 30.14 -3.38
C ILE A 315 3.55 30.97 -3.42
N GLN A 316 4.67 30.38 -3.82
CA GLN A 316 5.95 31.08 -3.91
C GLN A 316 5.93 32.19 -4.97
N LYS A 317 5.32 31.96 -6.14
CA LYS A 317 5.12 32.99 -7.17
C LYS A 317 4.25 34.14 -6.68
N VAL A 318 3.14 33.82 -6.00
CA VAL A 318 2.27 34.84 -5.40
C VAL A 318 3.03 35.62 -4.33
N ARG A 319 3.81 34.96 -3.47
CA ARG A 319 4.62 35.60 -2.42
C ARG A 319 5.67 36.56 -2.98
N ALA A 320 6.37 36.16 -4.05
CA ALA A 320 7.35 36.99 -4.73
C ALA A 320 6.73 38.18 -5.47
N GLY A 321 5.51 38.01 -6.01
CA GLY A 321 4.77 39.05 -6.73
C GLY A 321 4.05 40.07 -5.84
N ILE A 322 4.11 39.96 -4.52
CA ILE A 322 3.50 40.96 -3.62
C ILE A 322 4.40 42.20 -3.55
N THR A 323 3.95 43.24 -4.24
CA THR A 323 4.45 44.61 -4.17
C THR A 323 3.51 45.49 -3.34
N THR A 324 3.85 46.78 -3.21
CA THR A 324 3.01 47.80 -2.58
C THR A 324 1.62 47.91 -3.22
N ASP A 325 1.41 47.43 -4.44
CA ASP A 325 0.13 47.51 -5.15
C ASP A 325 -0.97 46.67 -4.52
N VAL A 326 -0.59 45.58 -3.85
CA VAL A 326 -1.50 44.73 -3.10
C VAL A 326 -2.09 45.49 -1.91
N SER A 327 -1.34 46.43 -1.32
CA SER A 327 -1.85 47.28 -0.25
C SER A 327 -2.95 48.23 -0.73
N TYR A 328 -2.84 48.76 -1.97
CA TYR A 328 -3.90 49.57 -2.59
C TYR A 328 -5.16 48.75 -2.88
N LEU A 329 -5.00 47.50 -3.34
CA LEU A 329 -6.13 46.60 -3.55
C LEU A 329 -6.85 46.27 -2.24
N LEU A 330 -6.11 45.92 -1.18
CA LEU A 330 -6.73 45.64 0.13
C LEU A 330 -7.44 46.87 0.72
N ALA A 331 -6.84 48.06 0.59
CA ALA A 331 -7.48 49.30 0.98
C ALA A 331 -8.75 49.57 0.16
N GLY A 332 -8.75 49.24 -1.14
CA GLY A 332 -9.93 49.31 -2.01
C GLY A 332 -11.05 48.33 -1.63
N PHE A 333 -10.72 47.20 -1.00
CA PHE A 333 -11.69 46.28 -0.39
C PHE A 333 -12.10 46.69 1.05
N GLY A 334 -11.61 47.82 1.56
CA GLY A 334 -11.93 48.32 2.90
C GLY A 334 -11.20 47.60 4.04
N ILE A 335 -10.12 46.85 3.74
CA ILE A 335 -9.32 46.14 4.75
C ILE A 335 -8.06 46.96 5.06
N VAL A 336 -8.08 47.71 6.15
CA VAL A 336 -6.92 48.49 6.63
C VAL A 336 -6.21 47.69 7.71
N LEU A 337 -5.01 47.15 7.41
CA LEU A 337 -4.24 46.31 8.35
C LEU A 337 -3.25 47.11 9.22
N SER A 338 -2.63 48.16 8.68
CA SER A 338 -1.72 49.10 9.39
C SER A 338 -1.71 50.44 8.65
N GLU A 339 -1.29 51.52 9.30
CA GLU A 339 -1.06 52.82 8.64
C GLU A 339 0.19 52.78 7.74
N ASP A 340 1.17 51.94 8.10
CA ASP A 340 2.40 51.74 7.33
C ASP A 340 2.26 50.68 6.24
N ARG A 341 2.42 51.10 4.99
CA ARG A 341 2.23 50.26 3.79
C ARG A 341 3.31 49.19 3.64
N GLN A 342 4.53 49.47 4.11
CA GLN A 342 5.64 48.52 4.11
C GLN A 342 5.38 47.35 5.06
N GLU A 343 4.83 47.64 6.24
CA GLU A 343 4.43 46.63 7.23
C GLU A 343 3.31 45.72 6.71
N VAL A 344 2.35 46.27 5.95
CA VAL A 344 1.27 45.46 5.34
C VAL A 344 1.85 44.43 4.36
N VAL A 345 2.82 44.81 3.54
CA VAL A 345 3.49 43.90 2.61
C VAL A 345 4.23 42.79 3.35
N GLU A 346 4.97 43.13 4.40
CA GLU A 346 5.71 42.16 5.22
C GLU A 346 4.76 41.18 5.93
N LEU A 347 3.67 41.69 6.49
CA LEU A 347 2.67 40.88 7.18
C LEU A 347 1.98 39.89 6.22
N VAL A 348 1.60 40.32 5.02
CA VAL A 348 1.00 39.43 4.01
C VAL A 348 2.01 38.37 3.55
N LYS A 349 3.28 38.73 3.37
CA LYS A 349 4.35 37.77 3.06
C LYS A 349 4.54 36.74 4.18
N HIS A 350 4.47 37.17 5.44
CA HIS A 350 4.57 36.29 6.60
C HIS A 350 3.39 35.30 6.67
N TYR A 351 2.16 35.76 6.40
CA TYR A 351 0.99 34.88 6.37
C TYR A 351 1.02 33.86 5.22
N LEU A 352 1.52 34.24 4.04
CA LEU A 352 1.71 33.30 2.94
C LEU A 352 2.81 32.27 3.23
N TRP A 353 3.88 32.68 3.92
CA TRP A 353 4.90 31.74 4.41
C TRP A 353 4.30 30.73 5.40
N ALA A 354 3.50 31.20 6.37
CA ALA A 354 2.82 30.30 7.30
C ALA A 354 1.87 29.33 6.57
N LEU A 355 1.17 29.79 5.53
CA LEU A 355 0.31 28.97 4.67
C LEU A 355 1.11 27.87 3.94
N GLU A 356 2.26 28.21 3.38
CA GLU A 356 3.19 27.27 2.73
C GLU A 356 3.65 26.17 3.71
N VAL A 357 4.09 26.56 4.91
CA VAL A 357 4.52 25.63 5.96
C VAL A 357 3.37 24.70 6.40
N CYS A 358 2.17 25.25 6.58
CA CYS A 358 0.98 24.45 6.89
C CYS A 358 0.69 23.42 5.80
N TYR A 359 0.76 23.80 4.53
CA TYR A 359 0.51 22.90 3.42
C TYR A 359 1.53 21.75 3.35
N ILE A 360 2.82 22.07 3.48
CA ILE A 360 3.90 21.07 3.45
C ILE A 360 3.80 20.12 4.65
N SER A 361 3.57 20.65 5.85
CA SER A 361 3.41 19.82 7.05
C SER A 361 2.20 18.88 6.95
N ALA A 362 1.06 19.36 6.43
CA ALA A 362 -0.11 18.52 6.15
C ALA A 362 0.19 17.41 5.14
N LEU A 363 0.99 17.69 4.10
CA LEU A 363 1.40 16.71 3.09
C LEU A 363 2.30 15.62 3.67
N VAL A 364 3.25 16.00 4.51
CA VAL A 364 4.11 15.04 5.20
C VAL A 364 3.28 14.16 6.14
N LEU A 365 2.35 14.75 6.90
CA LEU A 365 1.47 14.02 7.82
C LEU A 365 0.54 13.04 7.08
N SER A 366 -0.06 13.46 5.96
CA SER A 366 -0.93 12.61 5.15
C SER A 366 -0.17 11.44 4.51
N CYS A 367 1.03 11.69 3.97
CA CYS A 367 1.90 10.64 3.43
C CYS A 367 2.36 9.65 4.51
N LEU A 368 2.77 10.16 5.68
CA LEU A 368 3.19 9.31 6.79
C LEU A 368 2.03 8.44 7.29
N LEU A 369 0.85 9.02 7.48
CA LEU A 369 -0.32 8.30 7.94
C LEU A 369 -0.77 7.23 6.94
N THR A 370 -0.86 7.56 5.66
CA THR A 370 -1.21 6.57 4.62
C THR A 370 -0.20 5.41 4.58
N PHE A 371 1.10 5.70 4.64
CA PHE A 371 2.14 4.67 4.68
C PHE A 371 2.03 3.75 5.90
N LEU A 372 1.82 4.35 7.08
CA LEU A 372 1.59 3.61 8.31
C LEU A 372 0.35 2.70 8.18
N MET A 373 -0.76 3.25 7.71
CA MET A 373 -2.02 2.53 7.52
C MET A 373 -1.91 1.37 6.53
N LEU A 374 -1.15 1.52 5.44
CA LEU A 374 -0.88 0.43 4.50
C LEU A 374 -0.01 -0.67 5.12
N THR A 375 0.98 -0.28 5.93
CA THR A 375 1.83 -1.24 6.65
C THR A 375 1.02 -2.06 7.64
N ARG A 376 0.10 -1.41 8.37
CA ARG A 376 -0.87 -2.10 9.24
C ARG A 376 -1.78 -3.04 8.43
N SER A 377 -2.34 -2.57 7.32
CA SER A 377 -3.22 -3.36 6.45
C SER A 377 -2.56 -4.65 5.97
N LEU A 378 -1.24 -4.64 5.71
CA LEU A 378 -0.48 -5.86 5.37
C LEU A 378 -0.46 -6.90 6.49
N VAL A 379 -0.36 -6.45 7.74
CA VAL A 379 -0.40 -7.33 8.91
C VAL A 379 -1.81 -7.90 9.08
N THR A 380 -2.84 -7.07 8.95
CA THR A 380 -4.25 -7.49 8.98
C THR A 380 -4.58 -8.48 7.86
N HIS A 381 -4.04 -8.26 6.65
CA HIS A 381 -4.26 -9.17 5.54
C HIS A 381 -3.65 -10.55 5.81
N ARG A 382 -2.46 -10.60 6.40
CA ARG A 382 -1.82 -11.85 6.81
C ARG A 382 -2.63 -12.59 7.88
N SER A 383 -3.14 -11.90 8.90
CA SER A 383 -3.95 -12.55 9.94
C SER A 383 -5.26 -13.08 9.35
N ASN A 384 -5.94 -12.27 8.54
CA ASN A 384 -7.18 -12.64 7.85
C ASN A 384 -6.99 -13.86 6.94
N LEU A 385 -5.98 -13.86 6.07
CA LEU A 385 -5.72 -14.99 5.16
C LEU A 385 -5.47 -16.30 5.92
N ARG A 386 -4.75 -16.23 7.06
CA ARG A 386 -4.53 -17.40 7.92
C ARG A 386 -5.78 -17.86 8.64
N ALA A 387 -6.62 -16.92 9.09
CA ALA A 387 -7.91 -17.25 9.68
C ALA A 387 -8.78 -18.00 8.67
N LEU A 388 -8.85 -17.53 7.41
CA LEU A 388 -9.57 -18.22 6.35
C LEU A 388 -8.95 -19.59 5.99
N HIS A 389 -7.62 -19.73 5.98
CA HIS A 389 -6.98 -21.06 5.78
C HIS A 389 -7.39 -22.08 6.86
N ARG A 390 -7.71 -21.62 8.06
CA ARG A 390 -8.21 -22.48 9.17
C ARG A 390 -9.72 -22.70 9.12
N GLY A 391 -10.44 -22.06 8.19
CA GLY A 391 -11.90 -22.04 8.17
C GLY A 391 -12.53 -21.17 9.25
N GLY A 392 -11.77 -20.23 9.83
CA GLY A 392 -12.26 -19.23 10.78
C GLY A 392 -13.10 -18.13 10.11
N ALA A 393 -13.86 -17.39 10.91
CA ALA A 393 -14.53 -16.17 10.45
C ALA A 393 -13.52 -15.01 10.37
N LEU A 394 -13.80 -14.04 9.50
CA LEU A 394 -13.14 -12.73 9.52
C LEU A 394 -13.65 -11.96 10.76
N ASP A 395 -12.79 -11.20 11.43
CA ASP A 395 -13.10 -10.53 12.72
C ASP A 395 -14.35 -9.62 12.68
N LEU A 396 -14.78 -9.18 11.50
CA LEU A 396 -15.91 -8.27 11.29
C LEU A 396 -16.99 -8.79 10.33
N GLY A 397 -16.86 -10.03 9.83
CA GLY A 397 -17.72 -10.55 8.75
C GLY A 397 -18.52 -11.79 9.13
N PRO A 398 -19.71 -12.01 8.52
CA PRO A 398 -20.43 -13.27 8.68
C PRO A 398 -19.56 -14.44 8.20
N ARG A 399 -19.69 -15.58 8.89
CA ARG A 399 -18.95 -16.81 8.56
C ARG A 399 -19.22 -17.16 7.08
N PRO A 400 -18.18 -17.38 6.26
CA PRO A 400 -18.38 -17.68 4.84
C PRO A 400 -19.19 -18.98 4.69
N GLN A 401 -20.43 -18.86 4.24
CA GLN A 401 -21.39 -19.97 4.12
C GLN A 401 -20.97 -21.02 3.06
N SER A 402 -20.08 -20.66 2.13
CA SER A 402 -19.35 -21.62 1.30
C SER A 402 -18.14 -20.96 0.62
N PRO A 403 -17.01 -21.67 0.44
CA PRO A 403 -15.83 -21.17 -0.28
C PRO A 403 -15.98 -21.23 -1.82
N ARG A 404 -17.20 -21.43 -2.35
CA ARG A 404 -17.40 -21.61 -3.80
C ARG A 404 -17.10 -20.30 -4.56
N PRO A 405 -16.39 -20.37 -5.70
CA PRO A 405 -16.18 -19.21 -6.55
C PRO A 405 -17.50 -18.78 -7.19
N SER A 406 -17.85 -17.50 -7.07
CA SER A 406 -19.02 -16.89 -7.71
C SER A 406 -18.58 -15.92 -8.81
N ARG A 407 -19.48 -15.59 -9.74
CA ARG A 407 -19.23 -14.56 -10.78
C ARG A 407 -18.76 -13.24 -10.17
N GLN A 408 -19.42 -12.83 -9.09
CA GLN A 408 -19.08 -11.61 -8.35
C GLN A 408 -17.70 -11.70 -7.70
N ALA A 409 -17.32 -12.87 -7.16
CA ALA A 409 -16.00 -13.07 -6.58
C ALA A 409 -14.87 -12.97 -7.63
N ILE A 410 -15.10 -13.46 -8.85
CA ILE A 410 -14.14 -13.31 -9.95
C ILE A 410 -13.94 -11.83 -10.30
N PHE A 411 -15.04 -11.08 -10.45
CA PHE A 411 -14.97 -9.65 -10.72
C PHE A 411 -14.20 -8.89 -9.64
N CYS A 412 -14.53 -9.11 -8.35
CA CYS A 412 -13.84 -8.48 -7.23
C CYS A 412 -12.34 -8.84 -7.17
N TRP A 413 -11.98 -10.09 -7.50
CA TRP A 413 -10.58 -10.51 -7.56
C TRP A 413 -9.81 -9.85 -8.73
N MET A 414 -10.47 -9.60 -9.86
CA MET A 414 -9.88 -8.87 -10.98
C MET A 414 -9.64 -7.39 -10.63
N SER A 415 -10.61 -6.74 -9.99
CA SER A 415 -10.59 -5.30 -9.70
C SER A 415 -9.80 -4.89 -8.44
N PHE A 416 -9.54 -5.82 -7.50
CA PHE A 416 -8.94 -5.53 -6.19
C PHE A 416 -7.74 -4.58 -6.23
N THR A 417 -6.72 -4.87 -7.03
CA THR A 417 -5.49 -4.07 -7.09
C THR A 417 -5.74 -2.63 -7.58
N ALA A 418 -6.67 -2.46 -8.52
CA ALA A 418 -7.03 -1.16 -9.04
C ALA A 418 -7.84 -0.34 -8.02
N TYR A 419 -8.81 -0.97 -7.37
CA TYR A 419 -9.65 -0.31 -6.35
C TYR A 419 -8.81 0.14 -5.15
N GLN A 420 -7.91 -0.72 -4.65
CA GLN A 420 -7.02 -0.35 -3.54
C GLN A 420 -6.14 0.85 -3.90
N THR A 421 -5.64 0.90 -5.13
CA THR A 421 -4.84 2.03 -5.62
C THR A 421 -5.67 3.31 -5.71
N ALA A 422 -6.88 3.23 -6.29
CA ALA A 422 -7.78 4.37 -6.42
C ALA A 422 -8.23 4.94 -5.05
N PHE A 423 -8.60 4.08 -4.11
CA PHE A 423 -8.95 4.51 -2.75
C PHE A 423 -7.77 5.09 -2.00
N THR A 424 -6.54 4.61 -2.25
CA THR A 424 -5.34 5.22 -1.66
C THR A 424 -5.13 6.64 -2.21
N CYS A 425 -5.31 6.86 -3.52
CA CYS A 425 -5.24 8.21 -4.11
C CYS A 425 -6.30 9.15 -3.50
N LEU A 426 -7.57 8.71 -3.46
CA LEU A 426 -8.67 9.50 -2.91
C LEU A 426 -8.49 9.76 -1.42
N GLY A 427 -8.09 8.73 -0.67
CA GLY A 427 -7.79 8.82 0.76
C GLY A 427 -6.71 9.85 1.05
N LEU A 428 -5.62 9.85 0.27
CA LEU A 428 -4.54 10.83 0.42
C LEU A 428 -5.03 12.26 0.13
N LEU A 429 -5.87 12.47 -0.90
CA LEU A 429 -6.46 13.78 -1.20
C LEU A 429 -7.35 14.30 -0.07
N VAL A 430 -8.26 13.45 0.44
CA VAL A 430 -9.16 13.82 1.54
C VAL A 430 -8.38 14.08 2.82
N GLN A 431 -7.38 13.24 3.13
CA GLN A 431 -6.51 13.45 4.28
C GLN A 431 -5.69 14.73 4.15
N GLN A 432 -5.20 15.06 2.95
CA GLN A 432 -4.49 16.31 2.70
C GLN A 432 -5.37 17.52 3.00
N ILE A 433 -6.61 17.53 2.50
CA ILE A 433 -7.55 18.63 2.73
C ILE A 433 -7.81 18.79 4.24
N LEU A 434 -8.09 17.69 4.95
CA LEU A 434 -8.41 17.74 6.37
C LEU A 434 -7.21 18.16 7.23
N PHE A 435 -6.02 17.62 6.97
CA PHE A 435 -4.81 18.04 7.69
C PHE A 435 -4.38 19.44 7.33
N PHE A 436 -4.60 19.90 6.10
CA PHE A 436 -4.34 21.29 5.74
C PHE A 436 -5.28 22.23 6.49
N LEU A 437 -6.59 21.97 6.52
CA LEU A 437 -7.53 22.78 7.31
C LEU A 437 -7.21 22.73 8.81
N GLY A 438 -6.83 21.56 9.32
CA GLY A 438 -6.47 21.37 10.73
C GLY A 438 -5.19 22.10 11.13
N THR A 439 -4.13 22.01 10.32
CA THR A 439 -2.86 22.72 10.54
C THR A 439 -3.03 24.23 10.35
N LEU A 440 -3.85 24.67 9.40
CA LEU A 440 -4.21 26.07 9.22
C LEU A 440 -4.93 26.62 10.45
N ALA A 441 -5.98 25.93 10.93
CA ALA A 441 -6.68 26.32 12.14
C ALA A 441 -5.74 26.40 13.35
N LEU A 442 -4.84 25.42 13.50
CA LEU A 442 -3.85 25.42 14.58
C LEU A 442 -2.84 26.58 14.46
N ALA A 443 -2.31 26.83 13.25
CA ALA A 443 -1.36 27.91 13.01
C ALA A 443 -1.95 29.28 13.30
N PHE A 444 -3.13 29.58 12.76
CA PHE A 444 -3.72 30.91 12.83
C PHE A 444 -4.49 31.18 14.13
N LEU A 445 -5.08 30.16 14.77
CA LEU A 445 -5.85 30.35 16.01
C LEU A 445 -5.02 30.12 17.28
N VAL A 446 -3.90 29.39 17.19
CA VAL A 446 -3.07 29.04 18.35
C VAL A 446 -1.65 29.60 18.22
N PHE A 447 -0.89 29.21 17.19
CA PHE A 447 0.53 29.60 17.12
C PHE A 447 0.74 31.10 16.88
N MET A 448 0.07 31.68 15.88
CA MET A 448 0.21 33.11 15.55
C MET A 448 -0.19 34.03 16.72
N PRO A 449 -1.33 33.83 17.40
CA PRO A 449 -1.71 34.68 18.53
C PRO A 449 -0.83 34.51 19.77
N VAL A 450 -0.27 33.31 20.00
CA VAL A 450 0.65 33.06 21.12
C VAL A 450 2.01 33.74 20.88
N LEU A 451 2.50 33.74 19.64
CA LEU A 451 3.79 34.33 19.30
C LEU A 451 3.73 35.87 19.19
N HIS A 452 2.69 36.42 18.56
CA HIS A 452 2.59 37.85 18.27
C HIS A 452 1.65 38.62 19.21
N GLY A 453 0.93 37.94 20.11
CA GLY A 453 -0.04 38.56 21.02
C GLY A 453 -1.29 39.18 20.33
N ARG A 454 -1.39 39.11 19.00
CA ARG A 454 -2.49 39.68 18.18
C ARG A 454 -3.55 38.62 17.87
N ASN A 455 -4.82 39.02 17.70
CA ASN A 455 -5.95 38.13 17.32
C ASN A 455 -6.22 36.94 18.27
N LEU A 456 -6.25 37.18 19.59
CA LEU A 456 -6.58 36.21 20.65
C LEU A 456 -8.06 35.78 20.67
N LEU A 457 -8.71 35.60 19.52
CA LEU A 457 -10.15 35.38 19.39
C LEU A 457 -10.60 34.08 20.10
N LEU A 458 -9.83 33.01 19.92
CA LEU A 458 -10.09 31.72 20.55
C LEU A 458 -9.84 31.75 22.07
N LEU A 459 -8.73 32.37 22.50
CA LEU A 459 -8.41 32.58 23.92
C LEU A 459 -9.44 33.48 24.63
N ARG A 460 -9.96 34.52 23.96
CA ARG A 460 -11.03 35.38 24.48
C ARG A 460 -12.35 34.64 24.60
N SER A 461 -12.71 33.84 23.60
CA SER A 461 -13.89 32.97 23.65
C SER A 461 -13.77 31.93 24.77
N LEU A 462 -12.60 31.32 24.93
CA LEU A 462 -12.33 30.35 26.00
C LEU A 462 -12.38 30.99 27.39
N LYS A 463 -11.81 32.20 27.55
CA LYS A 463 -11.92 33.02 28.77
C LYS A 463 -13.37 33.43 29.07
N SER A 464 -14.23 33.56 28.06
CA SER A 464 -15.66 33.82 28.28
C SER A 464 -16.42 32.55 28.66
N SER A 465 -15.98 31.38 28.18
CA SER A 465 -16.76 30.14 28.22
C SER A 465 -16.29 29.15 29.31
N TRP A 466 -15.19 29.42 30.02
CA TRP A 466 -14.67 28.50 31.05
C TRP A 466 -15.67 28.12 32.16
N PRO A 467 -16.58 29.00 32.65
CA PRO A 467 -17.53 28.60 33.69
C PRO A 467 -18.55 27.58 33.17
N PHE A 468 -18.93 27.70 31.89
CA PHE A 468 -19.80 26.75 31.22
C PHE A 468 -19.14 25.37 31.13
N TRP A 469 -17.90 25.29 30.64
CA TRP A 469 -17.18 24.02 30.57
C TRP A 469 -16.90 23.41 31.95
N LEU A 470 -16.60 24.25 32.94
CA LEU A 470 -16.38 23.82 34.31
C LEU A 470 -17.65 23.20 34.94
N THR A 471 -18.82 23.82 34.74
CA THR A 471 -20.08 23.29 35.28
C THR A 471 -20.44 21.93 34.65
N LEU A 472 -20.25 21.76 33.34
CA LEU A 472 -20.44 20.46 32.69
C LEU A 472 -19.48 19.39 33.22
N ALA A 473 -18.18 19.72 33.33
CA ALA A 473 -17.18 18.79 33.86
C ALA A 473 -17.47 18.42 35.31
N LEU A 474 -17.79 19.41 36.15
CA LEU A 474 -18.12 19.19 37.56
C LEU A 474 -19.38 18.31 37.69
N ALA A 475 -20.43 18.57 36.92
CA ALA A 475 -21.64 17.76 36.95
C ALA A 475 -21.36 16.29 36.59
N VAL A 476 -20.57 16.01 35.54
CA VAL A 476 -20.20 14.64 35.16
C VAL A 476 -19.35 13.96 36.24
N THR A 477 -18.37 14.66 36.80
CA THR A 477 -17.53 14.11 37.87
C THR A 477 -18.33 13.82 39.14
N LEU A 478 -19.19 14.74 39.57
CA LEU A 478 -20.08 14.55 40.73
C LEU A 478 -21.08 13.41 40.51
N GLN A 479 -21.63 13.27 39.31
CA GLN A 479 -22.50 12.14 38.96
C GLN A 479 -21.77 10.80 39.05
N ASN A 480 -20.56 10.70 38.49
CA ASN A 480 -19.73 9.49 38.59
C ASN A 480 -19.31 9.17 40.03
N MET A 481 -18.98 10.19 40.82
CA MET A 481 -18.68 10.03 42.24
C MET A 481 -19.92 9.56 43.01
N ALA A 482 -21.07 10.22 42.84
CA ALA A 482 -22.32 9.83 43.49
C ALA A 482 -22.76 8.40 43.08
N ALA A 483 -22.54 8.01 41.82
CA ALA A 483 -22.75 6.64 41.38
C ALA A 483 -21.91 5.66 42.21
N HIS A 484 -20.60 5.89 42.34
CA HIS A 484 -19.71 4.98 43.05
C HIS A 484 -19.91 4.95 44.58
N TRP A 485 -20.17 6.11 45.19
CA TRP A 485 -20.16 6.28 46.66
C TRP A 485 -21.55 6.25 47.30
N VAL A 486 -22.61 6.59 46.58
CA VAL A 486 -23.97 6.78 47.15
C VAL A 486 -24.98 5.81 46.56
N PHE A 487 -24.88 5.49 45.27
CA PHE A 487 -25.88 4.67 44.59
C PHE A 487 -25.50 3.20 44.44
N LEU A 488 -24.21 2.89 44.37
CA LEU A 488 -23.68 1.54 44.25
C LEU A 488 -23.11 1.05 45.58
N ASP A 489 -23.49 -0.16 45.97
CA ASP A 489 -22.97 -0.84 47.14
C ASP A 489 -22.43 -2.23 46.77
N THR A 490 -21.39 -2.70 47.45
CA THR A 490 -20.62 -3.90 47.05
C THR A 490 -20.57 -4.96 48.16
N HIS A 491 -21.69 -5.22 48.81
CA HIS A 491 -21.76 -6.17 49.93
C HIS A 491 -21.58 -7.66 49.55
N HIS A 492 -21.84 -8.06 48.29
CA HIS A 492 -21.76 -9.48 47.86
C HIS A 492 -20.80 -9.72 46.67
N GLY A 493 -19.82 -8.84 46.47
CA GLY A 493 -18.88 -8.94 45.34
C GLY A 493 -19.49 -8.61 43.97
N ARG A 494 -20.78 -8.26 43.93
CA ARG A 494 -21.46 -7.64 42.78
C ARG A 494 -21.98 -6.26 43.19
N PRO A 495 -21.79 -5.23 42.35
CA PRO A 495 -22.34 -3.91 42.61
C PRO A 495 -23.88 -3.94 42.52
N GLU A 496 -24.57 -3.57 43.59
CA GLU A 496 -26.04 -3.47 43.67
C GLU A 496 -26.48 -2.04 43.96
N LEU A 497 -27.72 -1.69 43.54
CA LEU A 497 -28.25 -0.33 43.63
C LEU A 497 -29.07 -0.13 44.91
N THR A 498 -28.54 0.62 45.89
CA THR A 498 -29.11 0.66 47.27
C THR A 498 -29.92 1.91 47.60
N ASN A 499 -29.86 2.99 46.81
CA ASN A 499 -30.63 4.23 47.06
C ASN A 499 -31.39 4.76 45.83
N ARG A 500 -32.43 4.00 45.41
CA ARG A 500 -33.18 4.28 44.17
C ARG A 500 -33.93 5.61 44.17
N ARG A 501 -34.50 6.04 45.31
CA ARG A 501 -35.27 7.30 45.39
C ARG A 501 -34.37 8.53 45.18
N ALA A 502 -33.20 8.55 45.83
CA ALA A 502 -32.23 9.62 45.64
C ALA A 502 -31.68 9.62 44.21
N LEU A 503 -31.46 8.46 43.61
CA LEU A 503 -31.05 8.35 42.21
C LEU A 503 -32.10 8.97 41.27
N TYR A 504 -33.39 8.69 41.47
CA TYR A 504 -34.46 9.28 40.65
C TYR A 504 -34.53 10.80 40.81
N ALA A 505 -34.44 11.31 42.04
CA ALA A 505 -34.42 12.75 42.31
C ALA A 505 -33.21 13.44 41.67
N ALA A 506 -32.01 12.87 41.82
CA ALA A 506 -30.78 13.39 41.22
C ALA A 506 -30.85 13.37 39.68
N THR A 507 -31.39 12.30 39.10
CA THR A 507 -31.56 12.18 37.63
C THR A 507 -32.53 13.24 37.10
N PHE A 508 -33.63 13.51 37.80
CA PHE A 508 -34.60 14.53 37.44
C PHE A 508 -33.99 15.94 37.52
N LEU A 509 -33.32 16.28 38.62
CA LEU A 509 -32.70 17.60 38.82
C LEU A 509 -31.56 17.88 37.84
N LEU A 510 -30.77 16.86 37.51
CA LEU A 510 -29.62 16.99 36.60
C LEU A 510 -30.00 16.87 35.12
N PHE A 511 -31.28 16.65 34.79
CA PHE A 511 -31.74 16.46 33.42
C PHE A 511 -31.33 17.62 32.47
N PRO A 512 -31.53 18.91 32.80
CA PRO A 512 -31.14 20.00 31.90
C PRO A 512 -29.63 20.06 31.63
N ILE A 513 -28.82 19.79 32.66
CA ILE A 513 -27.35 19.74 32.52
C ILE A 513 -26.95 18.55 31.64
N ASN A 514 -27.58 17.39 31.83
CA ASN A 514 -27.34 16.19 31.01
C ASN A 514 -27.75 16.38 29.55
N VAL A 515 -28.75 17.21 29.24
CA VAL A 515 -29.08 17.59 27.86
C VAL A 515 -27.91 18.36 27.22
N LEU A 516 -27.30 19.30 27.94
CA LEU A 516 -26.13 20.04 27.46
C LEU A 516 -24.90 19.12 27.28
N VAL A 517 -24.62 18.24 28.25
CA VAL A 517 -23.58 17.21 28.10
C VAL A 517 -23.88 16.33 26.89
N GLY A 518 -25.13 15.89 26.70
CA GLY A 518 -25.58 15.12 25.56
C GLY A 518 -25.32 15.81 24.21
N ALA A 519 -25.56 17.13 24.12
CA ALA A 519 -25.26 17.92 22.93
C ALA A 519 -23.75 17.95 22.63
N THR A 520 -22.90 18.13 23.65
CA THR A 520 -21.44 18.09 23.46
C THR A 520 -20.95 16.71 23.00
N MET A 521 -21.49 15.62 23.58
CA MET A 521 -21.18 14.25 23.17
C MET A 521 -21.68 13.93 21.76
N ALA A 522 -22.80 14.49 21.34
CA ALA A 522 -23.31 14.35 19.98
C ALA A 522 -22.38 15.03 18.96
N ALA A 523 -21.93 16.26 19.24
CA ALA A 523 -20.95 16.95 18.40
C ALA A 523 -19.62 16.17 18.34
N TRP A 524 -19.14 15.68 19.48
CA TRP A 524 -17.93 14.86 19.55
C TRP A 524 -18.06 13.54 18.77
N ARG A 525 -19.23 12.90 18.81
CA ARG A 525 -19.52 11.69 18.02
C ARG A 525 -19.43 11.95 16.52
N VAL A 526 -19.97 13.06 16.04
CA VAL A 526 -19.88 13.44 14.61
C VAL A 526 -18.43 13.68 14.23
N LEU A 527 -17.68 14.42 15.05
CA LEU A 527 -16.27 14.72 14.81
C LEU A 527 -15.40 13.45 14.76
N LEU A 528 -15.50 12.58 15.78
CA LEU A 528 -14.75 11.33 15.82
C LEU A 528 -15.10 10.40 14.66
N SER A 529 -16.38 10.30 14.28
CA SER A 529 -16.82 9.51 13.14
C SER A 529 -16.23 10.03 11.83
N ALA A 530 -16.28 11.34 11.61
CA ALA A 530 -15.71 11.98 10.42
C ALA A 530 -14.20 11.77 10.34
N LEU A 531 -13.47 12.01 11.44
CA LEU A 531 -12.02 11.82 11.48
C LEU A 531 -11.64 10.35 11.27
N TYR A 532 -12.33 9.42 11.94
CA TYR A 532 -12.09 7.99 11.78
C TYR A 532 -12.29 7.54 10.32
N ASN A 533 -13.39 7.96 9.69
CA ASN A 533 -13.68 7.61 8.30
C ASN A 533 -12.66 8.21 7.33
N ALA A 534 -12.23 9.46 7.54
CA ALA A 534 -11.21 10.09 6.71
C ALA A 534 -9.85 9.39 6.80
N VAL A 535 -9.44 9.00 8.01
CA VAL A 535 -8.17 8.28 8.24
C VAL A 535 -8.19 6.89 7.58
N HIS A 536 -9.32 6.20 7.61
CA HIS A 536 -9.44 4.82 7.10
C HIS A 536 -9.99 4.74 5.67
N LEU A 537 -10.28 5.88 5.01
CA LEU A 537 -10.88 5.91 3.67
C LEU A 537 -10.06 5.16 2.60
N GLY A 538 -8.73 5.17 2.73
CA GLY A 538 -7.83 4.48 1.81
C GLY A 538 -7.69 2.97 2.03
N GLN A 539 -8.30 2.41 3.08
CA GLN A 539 -8.18 1.00 3.45
C GLN A 539 -9.38 0.19 2.94
N MET A 540 -9.11 -1.00 2.40
CA MET A 540 -10.16 -1.95 2.01
C MET A 540 -10.35 -3.10 3.01
N ASP A 541 -9.43 -3.30 3.95
CA ASP A 541 -9.50 -4.38 4.95
C ASP A 541 -10.47 -4.09 6.11
N LEU A 542 -10.97 -2.86 6.19
CA LEU A 542 -11.94 -2.40 7.19
C LEU A 542 -13.21 -1.91 6.48
N SER A 543 -14.37 -2.20 7.07
CA SER A 543 -15.65 -1.58 6.67
C SER A 543 -15.82 -0.24 7.40
N LEU A 544 -16.10 0.82 6.65
CA LEU A 544 -16.48 2.13 7.24
C LEU A 544 -17.92 2.12 7.76
N LEU A 545 -18.73 1.17 7.29
CA LEU A 545 -20.10 0.97 7.72
C LEU A 545 -20.19 0.03 8.94
N PRO A 546 -21.25 0.15 9.77
CA PRO A 546 -21.46 -0.76 10.90
C PRO A 546 -21.56 -2.23 10.44
N PRO A 547 -21.26 -3.21 11.32
CA PRO A 547 -21.17 -4.63 10.93
C PRO A 547 -22.40 -5.19 10.19
N ARG A 548 -23.60 -4.69 10.52
CA ARG A 548 -24.85 -5.10 9.86
C ARG A 548 -24.97 -4.61 8.41
N ALA A 549 -24.28 -3.52 8.06
CA ALA A 549 -24.27 -2.91 6.74
C ALA A 549 -22.92 -3.07 6.01
N ALA A 550 -21.98 -3.84 6.58
CA ALA A 550 -20.63 -3.98 6.03
C ALA A 550 -20.59 -4.59 4.62
N THR A 551 -21.63 -5.33 4.21
CA THR A 551 -21.75 -5.87 2.85
C THR A 551 -22.06 -4.80 1.80
N PHE A 552 -22.59 -3.63 2.21
CA PHE A 552 -22.87 -2.51 1.31
C PHE A 552 -21.64 -1.64 1.05
N ASP A 553 -20.58 -1.78 1.85
CA ASP A 553 -19.31 -1.11 1.60
C ASP A 553 -18.61 -1.77 0.40
N PRO A 554 -18.45 -1.07 -0.74
CA PRO A 554 -17.88 -1.64 -1.95
C PRO A 554 -16.40 -2.04 -1.77
N GLY A 555 -15.66 -1.34 -0.90
CA GLY A 555 -14.26 -1.63 -0.64
C GLY A 555 -14.11 -2.92 0.14
N TYR A 556 -14.76 -2.99 1.30
CA TYR A 556 -14.73 -4.17 2.16
C TYR A 556 -15.35 -5.40 1.49
N HIS A 557 -16.45 -5.23 0.73
CA HIS A 557 -17.07 -6.28 -0.04
C HIS A 557 -16.13 -6.86 -1.12
N THR A 558 -15.40 -6.00 -1.83
CA THR A 558 -14.41 -6.42 -2.84
C THR A 558 -13.26 -7.19 -2.18
N TYR A 559 -12.77 -6.71 -1.03
CA TYR A 559 -11.72 -7.35 -0.25
C TYR A 559 -12.11 -8.75 0.24
N CYS A 560 -13.29 -8.92 0.82
CA CYS A 560 -13.79 -10.21 1.32
C CYS A 560 -13.88 -11.25 0.19
N ASN A 561 -14.42 -10.84 -0.97
CA ASN A 561 -14.54 -11.71 -2.13
C ASN A 561 -13.19 -12.04 -2.78
N PHE A 562 -12.25 -11.10 -2.80
CA PHE A 562 -10.87 -11.34 -3.20
C PHE A 562 -10.22 -12.43 -2.33
N LEU A 563 -10.29 -12.28 -1.00
CA LEU A 563 -9.76 -13.28 -0.05
C LEU A 563 -10.41 -14.65 -0.24
N LYS A 564 -11.74 -14.69 -0.38
CA LYS A 564 -12.48 -15.94 -0.62
C LYS A 564 -12.01 -16.64 -1.89
N MET A 565 -11.80 -15.89 -2.97
CA MET A 565 -11.27 -16.44 -4.23
C MET A 565 -9.85 -16.99 -4.03
N GLU A 566 -8.97 -16.22 -3.40
CA GLU A 566 -7.55 -16.59 -3.21
C GLU A 566 -7.40 -17.89 -2.42
N VAL A 567 -8.14 -18.03 -1.32
CA VAL A 567 -8.12 -19.24 -0.48
C VAL A 567 -8.71 -20.45 -1.20
N SER A 568 -9.75 -20.26 -2.00
CA SER A 568 -10.38 -21.36 -2.76
C SER A 568 -9.45 -21.96 -3.82
N GLN A 569 -8.61 -21.14 -4.46
CA GLN A 569 -7.76 -21.55 -5.58
C GLN A 569 -6.34 -21.93 -5.16
N SER A 570 -5.79 -21.31 -4.12
CA SER A 570 -4.36 -21.39 -3.79
C SER A 570 -4.08 -21.90 -2.38
N HIS A 571 -4.95 -22.79 -1.85
CA HIS A 571 -4.77 -23.31 -0.48
C HIS A 571 -3.42 -24.05 -0.33
N PRO A 572 -2.51 -23.60 0.56
CA PRO A 572 -1.13 -24.10 0.62
C PRO A 572 -1.05 -25.59 0.98
N ALA A 573 -1.97 -26.10 1.80
CA ALA A 573 -2.00 -27.53 2.14
C ALA A 573 -2.43 -28.41 0.95
N LEU A 574 -3.34 -27.94 0.09
CA LEU A 574 -3.77 -28.68 -1.10
C LEU A 574 -2.66 -28.71 -2.13
N MET A 575 -1.98 -27.57 -2.32
CA MET A 575 -0.79 -27.48 -3.17
C MET A 575 0.32 -28.42 -2.71
N ALA A 576 0.59 -28.49 -1.40
CA ALA A 576 1.55 -29.43 -0.81
C ALA A 576 1.13 -30.90 -1.09
N PHE A 577 -0.14 -31.22 -0.88
CA PHE A 577 -0.68 -32.56 -1.13
C PHE A 577 -0.51 -33.00 -2.59
N CYS A 578 -0.89 -32.13 -3.54
CA CYS A 578 -0.70 -32.39 -4.97
C CYS A 578 0.78 -32.52 -5.34
N ALA A 579 1.66 -31.70 -4.75
CA ALA A 579 3.10 -31.78 -4.98
C ALA A 579 3.68 -33.13 -4.51
N LEU A 580 3.25 -33.63 -3.34
CA LEU A 580 3.64 -34.95 -2.84
C LEU A 580 3.17 -36.07 -3.77
N LEU A 581 1.93 -36.04 -4.25
CA LEU A 581 1.38 -37.02 -5.20
C LEU A 581 2.12 -37.01 -6.55
N LEU A 582 2.50 -35.83 -7.05
CA LEU A 582 3.25 -35.73 -8.30
C LEU A 582 4.70 -36.18 -8.15
N ARG A 583 5.29 -36.05 -6.94
CA ARG A 583 6.64 -36.53 -6.63
C ARG A 583 6.68 -38.06 -6.57
N THR A 584 5.69 -38.70 -5.97
CA THR A 584 5.62 -40.18 -5.88
C THR A 584 5.40 -40.84 -7.25
N ARG A 585 4.81 -40.13 -8.22
CA ARG A 585 4.57 -40.64 -9.58
C ARG A 585 5.78 -40.51 -10.52
N ARG A 586 6.80 -39.71 -10.17
CA ARG A 586 8.04 -39.63 -10.95
C ARG A 586 9.06 -40.63 -10.39
N PRO A 587 9.57 -41.57 -11.20
CA PRO A 587 10.75 -42.33 -10.81
C PRO A 587 11.87 -41.33 -10.56
N GLN A 588 12.46 -41.37 -9.36
CA GLN A 588 13.64 -40.59 -9.06
C GLN A 588 14.74 -41.06 -10.02
N PRO A 589 15.30 -40.19 -10.90
CA PRO A 589 16.50 -40.58 -11.61
C PRO A 589 17.56 -40.84 -10.54
N ARG A 590 18.14 -42.05 -10.56
CA ARG A 590 19.21 -42.47 -9.66
C ARG A 590 20.30 -41.40 -9.69
N THR A 591 20.40 -40.60 -8.64
CA THR A 591 21.60 -39.82 -8.36
C THR A 591 22.70 -40.82 -8.08
N VAL A 592 23.68 -40.86 -8.98
CA VAL A 592 24.98 -41.51 -8.78
C VAL A 592 25.59 -40.92 -7.50
N PRO A 593 26.08 -41.74 -6.55
CA PRO A 593 26.74 -41.22 -5.36
C PRO A 593 28.05 -40.56 -5.78
N ARG A 594 28.25 -39.31 -5.35
CA ARG A 594 29.53 -38.63 -5.43
C ARG A 594 30.16 -38.71 -4.05
N ASP A 595 31.28 -39.42 -3.98
CA ASP A 595 32.11 -39.61 -2.80
C ASP A 595 32.50 -38.27 -2.14
N GLY A 596 32.59 -38.28 -0.79
CA GLY A 596 33.11 -37.16 0.00
C GLY A 596 32.73 -37.21 1.48
N LEU A 597 33.59 -37.90 2.25
CA LEU A 597 33.71 -38.05 3.71
C LEU A 597 32.90 -37.13 4.66
N SER A 598 32.12 -37.75 5.55
CA SER A 598 32.03 -37.36 6.97
C SER A 598 31.63 -38.56 7.86
N LEU A 599 32.62 -39.04 8.63
CA LEU A 599 32.59 -39.92 9.81
C LEU A 599 31.74 -39.28 10.94
N GLY A 600 30.99 -39.95 11.83
CA GLY A 600 30.79 -41.36 12.16
C GLY A 600 29.71 -41.51 13.26
N GLU A 601 29.46 -42.76 13.66
CA GLU A 601 28.78 -43.23 14.90
C GLU A 601 27.22 -43.34 14.98
N GLU A 602 26.52 -43.69 13.90
CA GLU A 602 25.13 -44.24 14.02
C GLU A 602 24.85 -45.50 13.16
N GLU A 603 25.87 -46.11 12.53
CA GLU A 603 25.66 -47.15 11.51
C GLU A 603 25.69 -48.62 11.97
N GLU A 604 25.99 -48.94 13.23
CA GLU A 604 26.04 -50.35 13.66
C GLU A 604 24.65 -50.96 13.92
N GLY A 605 23.62 -50.14 14.18
CA GLY A 605 22.25 -50.62 14.38
C GLY A 605 21.45 -50.88 13.09
N MET A 606 21.95 -50.42 11.94
CA MET A 606 21.21 -50.43 10.66
C MET A 606 21.63 -51.55 9.71
N GLN A 607 22.72 -52.26 10.00
CA GLN A 607 23.24 -53.35 9.15
C GLN A 607 22.55 -54.69 9.42
N LEU A 608 21.99 -54.92 10.62
CA LEU A 608 21.23 -56.15 10.96
C LEU A 608 19.83 -56.21 10.33
N LEU A 609 19.30 -55.10 9.81
CA LEU A 609 18.01 -55.06 9.11
C LEU A 609 18.12 -55.27 7.59
N GLN A 610 19.29 -55.04 6.99
CA GLN A 610 19.46 -55.11 5.53
C GLN A 610 19.67 -56.53 4.99
N THR A 611 20.13 -57.47 5.81
CA THR A 611 20.38 -58.86 5.36
C THR A 611 19.11 -59.65 5.05
N LYS A 612 17.92 -59.12 5.42
CA LYS A 612 16.62 -59.78 5.21
C LYS A 612 15.84 -59.28 3.99
N ASP A 613 16.40 -58.34 3.21
CA ASP A 613 15.67 -57.69 2.10
C ASP A 613 15.83 -58.36 0.73
N ARG A 614 16.63 -59.43 0.60
CA ARG A 614 16.79 -60.13 -0.70
C ARG A 614 15.60 -61.03 -1.09
N VAL A 615 14.66 -61.31 -0.20
CA VAL A 615 13.46 -62.14 -0.48
C VAL A 615 12.20 -61.31 -0.78
N ALA A 616 12.24 -59.98 -0.65
CA ALA A 616 11.05 -59.13 -0.74
C ALA A 616 10.67 -58.63 -2.16
N LYS A 617 11.16 -59.27 -3.24
CA LYS A 617 10.82 -58.84 -4.62
C LYS A 617 9.36 -59.13 -5.04
N GLY A 618 8.61 -59.92 -4.27
CA GLY A 618 7.16 -60.14 -4.46
C GLY A 618 6.23 -59.43 -3.46
N ALA A 619 6.77 -58.76 -2.43
CA ALA A 619 6.01 -58.28 -1.26
C ALA A 619 5.81 -56.76 -1.18
N GLY A 620 6.36 -55.99 -2.14
CA GLY A 620 6.33 -54.52 -2.15
C GLY A 620 4.95 -53.88 -1.91
N PRO A 621 3.84 -54.39 -2.51
CA PRO A 621 2.50 -53.82 -2.28
C PRO A 621 1.89 -54.19 -0.92
N ARG A 622 2.19 -55.39 -0.38
CA ARG A 622 1.57 -55.91 0.85
C ARG A 622 2.19 -55.26 2.10
N VAL A 623 3.51 -55.06 2.11
CA VAL A 623 4.22 -54.37 3.21
C VAL A 623 3.79 -52.89 3.29
N GLY A 624 3.65 -52.22 2.15
CA GLY A 624 3.13 -50.85 2.09
C GLY A 624 1.70 -50.72 2.62
N ARG A 625 0.81 -51.69 2.30
CA ARG A 625 -0.56 -51.74 2.83
C ARG A 625 -0.59 -51.99 4.34
N GLY A 626 0.30 -52.83 4.86
CA GLY A 626 0.44 -53.07 6.30
C GLY A 626 0.80 -51.79 7.05
N ARG A 627 1.83 -51.06 6.59
CA ARG A 627 2.26 -49.78 7.19
C ARG A 627 1.17 -48.72 7.13
N ALA A 628 0.43 -48.63 6.02
CA ALA A 628 -0.69 -47.70 5.89
C ALA A 628 -1.83 -47.99 6.88
N ARG A 629 -2.17 -49.27 7.11
CA ARG A 629 -3.18 -49.68 8.09
C ARG A 629 -2.78 -49.32 9.52
N TRP A 630 -1.52 -49.55 9.89
CA TRP A 630 -1.00 -49.15 11.20
C TRP A 630 -0.94 -47.63 11.38
N GLY A 631 -0.49 -46.89 10.37
CA GLY A 631 -0.48 -45.41 10.42
C GLY A 631 -1.89 -44.82 10.55
N LEU A 632 -2.87 -45.48 9.93
CA LEU A 632 -4.28 -45.12 10.05
C LEU A 632 -4.83 -45.37 11.46
N ALA A 633 -4.55 -46.54 12.03
CA ALA A 633 -4.94 -46.87 13.41
C ALA A 633 -4.31 -45.89 14.41
N TYR A 634 -3.01 -45.61 14.25
CA TYR A 634 -2.29 -44.62 15.06
C TYR A 634 -2.94 -43.23 15.02
N THR A 635 -3.32 -42.77 13.81
CA THR A 635 -3.96 -41.45 13.63
C THR A 635 -5.34 -41.39 14.29
N LEU A 636 -6.14 -42.46 14.18
CA LEU A 636 -7.47 -42.54 14.78
C LEU A 636 -7.44 -42.65 16.31
N LEU A 637 -6.42 -43.32 16.86
CA LEU A 637 -6.23 -43.43 18.30
C LEU A 637 -5.95 -42.06 18.93
N HIS A 638 -5.11 -41.25 18.27
CA HIS A 638 -4.73 -39.91 18.75
C HIS A 638 -5.74 -38.80 18.38
N ASN A 639 -6.77 -39.10 17.58
CA ASN A 639 -7.80 -38.14 17.16
C ASN A 639 -9.19 -38.80 17.18
N PRO A 640 -9.78 -39.03 18.38
CA PRO A 640 -11.00 -39.81 18.53
C PRO A 640 -12.20 -39.21 17.79
N ALA A 641 -12.31 -37.88 17.70
CA ALA A 641 -13.39 -37.21 16.97
C ALA A 641 -13.44 -37.58 15.47
N LEU A 642 -12.27 -37.86 14.86
CA LEU A 642 -12.21 -38.27 13.44
C LEU A 642 -12.79 -39.67 13.20
N GLN A 643 -12.91 -40.51 14.23
CA GLN A 643 -13.51 -41.84 14.10
C GLN A 643 -14.99 -41.74 13.71
N ALA A 644 -15.74 -40.82 14.33
CA ALA A 644 -17.14 -40.57 14.00
C ALA A 644 -17.30 -40.06 12.57
N PHE A 645 -16.54 -39.02 12.18
CA PHE A 645 -16.58 -38.46 10.82
C PHE A 645 -16.17 -39.47 9.74
N ARG A 646 -15.24 -40.38 10.05
CA ARG A 646 -14.85 -41.42 9.11
C ARG A 646 -15.95 -42.45 8.90
N LYS A 647 -16.63 -42.87 9.96
CA LYS A 647 -17.73 -43.84 9.86
C LYS A 647 -18.86 -43.29 8.98
N THR A 648 -19.24 -42.03 9.18
CA THR A 648 -20.26 -41.35 8.37
C THR A 648 -19.82 -41.15 6.91
N ALA A 649 -18.59 -40.71 6.66
CA ALA A 649 -18.10 -40.57 5.28
C ALA A 649 -18.04 -41.91 4.52
N LEU A 650 -17.75 -43.02 5.21
CA LEU A 650 -17.75 -44.35 4.61
C LEU A 650 -19.17 -44.89 4.36
N SER A 651 -20.16 -44.54 5.19
CA SER A 651 -21.56 -44.86 4.92
C SER A 651 -22.12 -44.08 3.73
N ASP A 652 -21.80 -42.78 3.63
CA ASP A 652 -22.24 -41.93 2.52
C ASP A 652 -21.62 -42.34 1.18
N ALA A 653 -20.34 -42.74 1.19
CA ALA A 653 -19.68 -43.25 -0.02
C ALA A 653 -20.28 -44.60 -0.49
N ARG A 654 -20.77 -45.44 0.43
CA ARG A 654 -21.51 -46.66 0.09
C ARG A 654 -22.91 -46.38 -0.42
N ALA A 655 -23.58 -45.33 0.05
CA ALA A 655 -24.89 -44.90 -0.43
C ALA A 655 -24.83 -44.29 -1.85
N ASN A 656 -23.80 -43.50 -2.17
CA ASN A 656 -23.63 -42.89 -3.50
C ASN A 656 -23.04 -43.84 -4.56
N GLY A 657 -22.49 -44.99 -4.15
CA GLY A 657 -22.03 -46.04 -5.07
C GLY A 657 -23.13 -46.99 -5.56
N ALA A 658 -24.38 -46.76 -5.15
CA ALA A 658 -25.56 -47.57 -5.46
C ALA A 658 -26.68 -46.72 -6.07
N GLN A 659 -26.35 -45.83 -7.02
CA GLN A 659 -27.34 -45.36 -8.00
C GLN A 659 -27.14 -46.17 -9.29
N PRO A 660 -28.20 -46.79 -9.84
CA PRO A 660 -28.12 -47.64 -11.03
C PRO A 660 -27.68 -46.90 -12.29
#